data_AF-A0A1I8GM06-F1
#
_entry.id   AF-A0A1I8GM06-F1
#
_cell.length_a   1.000
_cell.length_b   1.000
_cell.length_c   1.000
_cell.angle_alpha   90.00
_cell.angle_beta   90.00
_cell.angle_gamma   90.00
#
_symmetry.space_group_name_H-M   'P 1'
#
loop_
_entity.id
_entity.type
_entity.pdbx_description
1 polymer ?
#
loop_
_entity_poly.entity_id
_entity_poly.type
_entity_poly.pdbx_seq_one_letter_code
_entity_poly.pdbx_strand_id
1 'polypeptide(L)'
;MKGLKVADINKAAGLRLHRRGGEAPAKAGQQQPAALSKPGAAAAASKNKNKENAASAKPGNNNKAVRLPAVKAKPAVVDVPPAAAAVPATGNAADRCTESLKKKYSEVGDVDNESEDSRDCLLVSAYVKDIFTYLQQLEISAAAVRPDFLQSPSRLQITPRMRTILCDWLVQVHQRYTLLPESLYLTYHIIDAFMSSDAGASVKKSEFQLIGVSAMLLASKYEEIYPPNVADFVYITDQAFTAAEIRATEQRLLKQLNFFLGYPLPIHFLRRYSKVAAATPAVHEAAKYLAELARADYSAAHLPPSGLAAGAFCLARELLPSREGACGGSGWTDALEVFSGYSRQQLEPLVRQIAGLAVRAGDNAKYTAIRKKYSSSSGSMVSTWPELDVAMSSAEPGSASGLHLATVPSAAWPIVYRPEYDIDFGGLEKVHPFDARKWGRIARFLLDDGLLAAEDLVEPLEAEAADLLRVHTREYLDSLNDSRVVAQVAEVPLVAALPNSLVQEKLLKPFRYQTGGTVLAAKLALDRGWAINLGGGFHHCCSERGGGFCAYADISLAVRLLDAPRRVMIVDLDAHQGNGYARDLGADSNVYILDVYNAEIYPGDQEAAALISRRLELASGIEDAAYLAEVSAALAAALSDFPSPELVLYNAGTDVMDGDPLGRMRISAQGIVQRDE
;
A
#
# COMPACT_ATOMS: atom_id res chain seq x y z
N MET A 1 -56.24 -9.66 -5.00
CA MET A 1 -57.01 -10.09 -3.81
C MET A 1 -56.02 -10.19 -2.65
N LYS A 2 -56.02 -9.20 -1.74
CA LYS A 2 -56.33 -9.32 -0.30
C LYS A 2 -55.53 -10.46 0.39
N GLY A 3 -54.58 -10.26 1.30
CA GLY A 3 -54.31 -9.16 2.22
C GLY A 3 -54.18 -9.76 3.63
N LEU A 4 -53.03 -9.59 4.29
CA LEU A 4 -52.89 -9.82 5.73
C LEU A 4 -51.91 -8.80 6.31
N LYS A 5 -52.38 -8.10 7.34
CA LYS A 5 -51.68 -7.05 8.09
C LYS A 5 -51.06 -7.62 9.37
N VAL A 6 -49.84 -7.15 9.65
CA VAL A 6 -49.32 -6.59 10.92
C VAL A 6 -49.99 -7.04 12.23
N ALA A 7 -49.31 -7.93 12.96
CA ALA A 7 -49.11 -7.89 14.42
C ALA A 7 -48.38 -9.17 14.85
N ASP A 8 -47.07 -9.09 15.10
CA ASP A 8 -46.38 -9.89 16.14
C ASP A 8 -44.89 -9.52 16.18
N ILE A 9 -44.31 -9.61 17.37
CA ILE A 9 -42.92 -9.32 17.78
C ILE A 9 -42.69 -7.88 18.30
N ASN A 10 -43.11 -7.66 19.55
CA ASN A 10 -42.52 -6.70 20.47
C ASN A 10 -42.43 -7.34 21.88
N LYS A 11 -41.26 -7.86 22.27
CA LYS A 11 -40.87 -8.03 23.69
C LYS A 11 -39.37 -8.30 23.84
N ALA A 12 -38.80 -7.67 24.88
CA ALA A 12 -37.41 -7.68 25.38
C ALA A 12 -36.46 -6.72 24.62
N ALA A 13 -35.89 -5.67 25.20
CA ALA A 13 -35.68 -5.33 26.61
C ALA A 13 -35.65 -3.79 26.79
N GLY A 14 -36.35 -3.29 27.82
CA GLY A 14 -36.39 -1.89 28.20
C GLY A 14 -35.33 -1.53 29.25
N LEU A 15 -34.72 -0.35 29.09
CA LEU A 15 -33.89 0.34 30.07
C LEU A 15 -34.71 0.79 31.31
N ARG A 16 -34.11 0.75 32.51
CA ARG A 16 -33.76 1.96 33.31
C ARG A 16 -33.25 1.63 34.73
N LEU A 17 -32.12 2.29 35.05
CA LEU A 17 -31.63 2.81 36.34
C LEU A 17 -32.55 2.74 37.56
N HIS A 18 -32.03 2.34 38.73
CA HIS A 18 -32.37 2.96 40.02
C HIS A 18 -31.28 2.88 41.11
N ARG A 19 -31.32 3.92 41.96
CA ARG A 19 -30.42 4.32 43.06
C ARG A 19 -30.45 3.42 44.30
N ARG A 20 -29.38 3.60 45.11
CA ARG A 20 -29.16 3.26 46.52
C ARG A 20 -30.38 3.29 47.44
N GLY A 21 -30.40 2.35 48.40
CA GLY A 21 -30.88 2.58 49.78
C GLY A 21 -31.47 1.35 50.47
N GLY A 22 -30.96 1.02 51.67
CA GLY A 22 -31.77 0.44 52.75
C GLY A 22 -31.67 -1.06 53.06
N GLU A 23 -30.85 -1.36 54.07
CA GLU A 23 -31.11 -2.26 55.21
C GLU A 23 -31.41 -3.77 55.04
N ALA A 24 -30.63 -4.55 55.81
CA ALA A 24 -30.75 -5.99 56.07
C ALA A 24 -31.91 -6.29 57.05
N PRO A 25 -32.29 -7.57 57.31
CA PRO A 25 -31.47 -8.39 58.24
C PRO A 25 -31.40 -9.91 57.97
N ALA A 26 -30.20 -10.43 58.25
CA ALA A 26 -29.82 -11.61 59.05
C ALA A 26 -30.45 -13.03 58.90
N LYS A 27 -29.51 -13.99 58.84
CA LYS A 27 -29.40 -15.36 59.41
C LYS A 27 -29.43 -16.47 58.34
N ALA A 28 -28.75 -17.62 58.45
CA ALA A 28 -27.65 -18.18 59.24
C ALA A 28 -27.38 -19.59 58.64
N GLY A 29 -26.18 -20.16 58.80
CA GLY A 29 -25.89 -21.60 58.53
C GLY A 29 -24.82 -21.83 57.46
N GLN A 30 -23.52 -21.90 57.80
CA GLN A 30 -22.77 -23.12 58.16
C GLN A 30 -22.96 -24.30 57.19
N GLN A 31 -21.94 -24.58 56.35
CA GLN A 31 -21.01 -25.71 56.52
C GLN A 31 -19.99 -25.76 55.38
N GLN A 32 -18.77 -26.16 55.74
CA GLN A 32 -17.55 -26.29 54.93
C GLN A 32 -17.24 -27.80 54.74
N PRO A 33 -16.13 -28.25 54.10
CA PRO A 33 -16.16 -29.20 52.98
C PRO A 33 -15.46 -30.56 53.26
N ALA A 34 -15.43 -31.46 52.27
CA ALA A 34 -14.59 -32.68 52.25
C ALA A 34 -13.91 -32.79 50.86
N ALA A 35 -12.57 -32.71 50.73
CA ALA A 35 -11.53 -33.76 50.92
C ALA A 35 -11.55 -34.80 49.76
N LEU A 36 -10.57 -34.80 48.82
CA LEU A 36 -9.21 -35.38 48.83
C LEU A 36 -9.14 -36.75 48.10
N SER A 37 -8.32 -36.84 47.03
CA SER A 37 -7.33 -37.94 46.82
C SER A 37 -6.56 -37.84 45.49
N LYS A 38 -5.22 -37.74 45.60
CA LYS A 38 -4.17 -38.17 44.63
C LYS A 38 -3.70 -39.62 45.05
N PRO A 39 -2.77 -40.39 44.42
CA PRO A 39 -1.56 -39.95 43.65
C PRO A 39 -0.99 -40.89 42.54
N GLY A 40 0.10 -40.44 41.89
CA GLY A 40 1.05 -41.25 41.11
C GLY A 40 2.27 -40.41 40.67
N ALA A 41 3.49 -40.91 40.88
CA ALA A 41 4.76 -40.16 40.93
C ALA A 41 5.85 -40.70 39.98
N ALA A 42 6.85 -39.88 39.62
CA ALA A 42 8.31 -40.17 39.46
C ALA A 42 9.01 -38.92 38.82
N ALA A 43 9.88 -38.17 39.55
CA ALA A 43 11.36 -38.25 39.65
C ALA A 43 12.11 -37.76 38.38
N ALA A 44 13.15 -36.91 38.38
CA ALA A 44 14.24 -36.59 39.32
C ALA A 44 14.80 -35.14 39.08
N ALA A 45 15.06 -34.34 40.14
CA ALA A 45 16.36 -33.97 40.76
C ALA A 45 17.32 -33.11 39.89
N SER A 46 17.65 -31.86 40.27
CA SER A 46 18.79 -31.49 41.16
C SER A 46 18.60 -30.04 41.68
N LYS A 47 18.45 -29.77 42.99
CA LYS A 47 19.47 -29.34 44.02
C LYS A 47 20.39 -28.19 43.54
N ASN A 48 20.61 -27.07 44.24
CA ASN A 48 20.64 -26.69 45.68
C ASN A 48 20.37 -25.16 45.80
N LYS A 49 19.60 -24.63 46.76
CA LYS A 49 19.93 -24.31 48.19
C LYS A 49 21.14 -23.34 48.31
N ASN A 50 21.01 -22.14 48.87
CA ASN A 50 20.71 -21.76 50.26
C ASN A 50 20.17 -20.30 50.29
N LYS A 51 19.10 -19.87 50.99
CA LYS A 51 18.77 -19.88 52.44
C LYS A 51 19.87 -19.19 53.28
N GLU A 52 19.65 -18.30 54.24
CA GLU A 52 18.48 -17.88 55.02
C GLU A 52 18.95 -16.75 55.95
N ASN A 53 18.04 -15.86 56.36
CA ASN A 53 17.79 -15.39 57.74
C ASN A 53 17.36 -13.90 57.76
N ALA A 54 16.41 -13.46 58.57
CA ALA A 54 15.34 -14.08 59.34
C ALA A 54 14.47 -12.94 59.92
N ALA A 55 13.27 -13.33 60.37
CA ALA A 55 12.46 -12.71 61.43
C ALA A 55 11.55 -11.50 61.08
N SER A 56 10.28 -11.85 60.83
CA SER A 56 9.10 -11.54 61.67
C SER A 56 8.74 -10.09 62.04
N ALA A 57 7.62 -9.60 61.49
CA ALA A 57 6.41 -9.17 62.22
C ALA A 57 5.45 -8.36 61.31
N LYS A 58 4.15 -8.66 61.37
CA LYS A 58 3.01 -7.81 60.94
C LYS A 58 2.00 -7.83 62.11
N PRO A 59 0.96 -6.98 62.17
CA PRO A 59 0.64 -5.75 61.42
C PRO A 59 0.20 -4.59 62.36
N GLY A 60 0.08 -3.36 61.83
CA GLY A 60 -0.45 -2.22 62.59
C GLY A 60 -0.98 -1.10 61.70
N ASN A 61 -2.30 -0.97 61.66
CA ASN A 61 -3.10 0.05 60.99
C ASN A 61 -2.82 1.46 61.56
N ASN A 62 -2.76 2.50 60.70
CA ASN A 62 -3.29 3.83 61.03
C ASN A 62 -3.26 4.79 59.82
N ASN A 63 -4.46 5.06 59.31
CA ASN A 63 -4.79 6.22 58.48
C ASN A 63 -4.41 7.54 59.18
N LYS A 64 -3.55 8.34 58.56
CA LYS A 64 -3.59 9.80 58.68
C LYS A 64 -3.42 10.43 57.30
N ALA A 65 -4.49 11.06 56.85
CA ALA A 65 -4.52 11.89 55.65
C ALA A 65 -3.49 13.03 55.79
N VAL A 66 -2.51 13.07 54.88
CA VAL A 66 -1.62 14.20 54.72
C VAL A 66 -2.20 15.11 53.64
N ARG A 67 -2.63 16.29 54.07
CA ARG A 67 -3.15 17.39 53.25
C ARG A 67 -1.98 18.00 52.46
N LEU A 68 -1.98 17.86 51.14
CA LEU A 68 -1.03 18.55 50.25
C LEU A 68 -1.32 20.07 50.24
N PRO A 69 -0.30 20.94 50.20
CA PRO A 69 -0.49 22.38 50.20
C PRO A 69 -1.06 22.86 48.86
N ALA A 70 -1.99 23.80 48.92
CA ALA A 70 -2.60 24.44 47.76
C ALA A 70 -1.57 25.32 47.03
N VAL A 71 -1.14 24.88 45.85
CA VAL A 71 -0.38 25.72 44.91
C VAL A 71 -1.38 26.61 44.19
N LYS A 72 -1.37 27.91 44.52
CA LYS A 72 -2.07 28.94 43.72
C LYS A 72 -1.27 29.19 42.44
N ALA A 73 -1.51 28.39 41.41
CA ALA A 73 -1.07 28.72 40.05
C ALA A 73 -2.13 29.60 39.38
N LYS A 74 -1.75 30.82 38.99
CA LYS A 74 -2.55 31.61 38.04
C LYS A 74 -2.61 30.83 36.72
N PRO A 75 -3.73 30.85 35.97
CA PRO A 75 -3.77 30.21 34.66
C PRO A 75 -2.75 30.92 33.77
N ALA A 76 -1.69 30.20 33.39
CA ALA A 76 -0.85 30.62 32.28
C ALA A 76 -1.66 30.39 31.01
N VAL A 77 -2.02 31.49 30.34
CA VAL A 77 -2.44 31.43 28.94
C VAL A 77 -1.27 30.79 28.21
N VAL A 78 -1.47 29.59 27.68
CA VAL A 78 -0.49 28.95 26.80
C VAL A 78 -0.56 29.75 25.51
N ASP A 79 0.44 30.61 25.29
CA ASP A 79 0.62 31.26 24.00
C ASP A 79 0.78 30.17 22.94
N VAL A 80 -0.20 30.09 22.05
CA VAL A 80 -0.14 29.28 20.84
C VAL A 80 1.04 29.82 20.03
N PRO A 81 2.03 28.98 19.65
CA PRO A 81 3.14 29.47 18.85
C PRO A 81 2.58 30.04 17.53
N PRO A 82 3.03 31.23 17.11
CA PRO A 82 2.60 31.80 15.83
C PRO A 82 2.95 30.81 14.73
N ALA A 83 2.02 30.63 13.79
CA ALA A 83 2.20 29.82 12.60
C ALA A 83 3.55 30.18 11.96
N ALA A 84 4.52 29.28 12.09
CA ALA A 84 5.83 29.46 11.50
C ALA A 84 5.67 29.58 9.99
N ALA A 85 6.37 30.56 9.42
CA ALA A 85 6.30 30.98 8.02
C ALA A 85 6.25 29.80 7.05
N ALA A 86 5.23 29.81 6.20
CA ALA A 86 5.00 28.83 5.16
C ALA A 86 6.19 28.74 4.19
N VAL A 87 6.70 27.52 4.01
CA VAL A 87 7.51 27.11 2.86
C VAL A 87 6.51 26.76 1.74
N PRO A 88 6.73 27.20 0.48
CA PRO A 88 5.70 27.09 -0.55
C PRO A 88 5.65 25.67 -1.11
N ALA A 89 4.54 24.96 -0.88
CA ALA A 89 4.18 23.77 -1.64
C ALA A 89 2.64 23.66 -1.74
N THR A 90 2.17 23.67 -2.99
CA THR A 90 0.87 23.20 -3.48
C THR A 90 -0.37 23.47 -2.62
N GLY A 91 -0.98 24.65 -2.83
CA GLY A 91 -2.43 24.86 -2.78
C GLY A 91 -3.09 24.80 -1.40
N ASN A 92 -3.21 25.96 -0.75
CA ASN A 92 -4.02 26.18 0.46
C ASN A 92 -5.40 25.51 0.40
N ALA A 93 -5.72 24.69 1.40
CA ALA A 93 -7.07 24.13 1.61
C ALA A 93 -8.10 25.21 2.03
N ALA A 94 -7.66 26.33 2.60
CA ALA A 94 -8.53 27.44 2.97
C ALA A 94 -9.03 28.28 1.76
N ASP A 95 -8.39 28.16 0.60
CA ASP A 95 -8.75 28.90 -0.63
C ASP A 95 -9.63 28.07 -1.59
N ARG A 96 -10.11 26.88 -1.19
CA ARG A 96 -10.96 26.02 -2.03
C ARG A 96 -12.44 26.44 -2.11
N CYS A 97 -12.80 27.68 -1.79
CA CYS A 97 -14.17 28.14 -1.98
C CYS A 97 -14.33 28.75 -3.38
N THR A 98 -14.43 27.88 -4.39
CA THR A 98 -14.78 28.31 -5.76
C THR A 98 -16.20 28.89 -5.77
N GLU A 99 -16.50 29.84 -6.65
CA GLU A 99 -17.89 30.31 -6.84
C GLU A 99 -18.87 29.16 -7.10
N SER A 100 -18.38 28.09 -7.75
CA SER A 100 -19.11 26.85 -7.96
C SER A 100 -19.55 26.17 -6.65
N LEU A 101 -18.67 26.09 -5.64
CA LEU A 101 -19.00 25.50 -4.33
C LEU A 101 -19.94 26.39 -3.51
N LYS A 102 -19.82 27.73 -3.60
CA LYS A 102 -20.77 28.66 -2.98
C LYS A 102 -22.17 28.51 -3.56
N LYS A 103 -22.26 28.34 -4.88
CA LYS A 103 -23.52 28.07 -5.58
C LYS A 103 -24.12 26.73 -5.15
N LYS A 104 -23.34 25.64 -5.14
CA LYS A 104 -23.80 24.33 -4.64
C LYS A 104 -24.25 24.38 -3.18
N TYR A 105 -23.53 25.12 -2.32
CA TYR A 105 -23.92 25.31 -0.91
C TYR A 105 -25.32 25.97 -0.79
N SER A 106 -25.61 26.98 -1.62
CA SER A 106 -26.92 27.64 -1.62
C SER A 106 -28.05 26.73 -2.12
N GLU A 107 -27.74 25.72 -2.94
CA GLU A 107 -28.71 24.76 -3.49
C GLU A 107 -28.96 23.56 -2.54
N VAL A 108 -27.94 23.12 -1.81
CA VAL A 108 -28.01 21.96 -0.89
C VAL A 108 -28.68 22.29 0.45
N GLY A 109 -28.59 23.54 0.92
CA GLY A 109 -29.10 23.94 2.23
C GLY A 109 -28.21 23.53 3.40
N ASP A 110 -28.49 24.07 4.58
CA ASP A 110 -27.68 23.82 5.79
C ASP A 110 -28.16 22.57 6.52
N VAL A 111 -27.55 21.43 6.22
CA VAL A 111 -27.83 20.13 6.84
C VAL A 111 -27.75 20.17 8.38
N ASP A 112 -27.03 21.15 8.95
CA ASP A 112 -26.89 21.33 10.39
C ASP A 112 -28.02 22.16 11.03
N ASN A 113 -28.72 23.00 10.25
CA ASN A 113 -29.71 23.94 10.77
C ASN A 113 -31.15 23.39 10.69
N GLU A 114 -31.38 22.38 9.85
CA GLU A 114 -32.71 21.79 9.61
C GLU A 114 -33.02 20.54 10.48
N SER A 115 -32.16 20.18 11.43
CA SER A 115 -32.30 18.96 12.22
C SER A 115 -32.89 19.18 13.63
N GLU A 116 -33.62 18.17 14.13
CA GLU A 116 -34.09 18.10 15.53
C GLU A 116 -32.94 18.23 16.56
N ASP A 117 -31.69 18.05 16.11
CA ASP A 117 -30.43 18.13 16.86
C ASP A 117 -30.16 19.52 17.46
N SER A 118 -30.74 20.59 16.91
CA SER A 118 -30.65 21.94 17.49
C SER A 118 -31.20 22.01 18.94
N ARG A 119 -32.01 21.03 19.33
CA ARG A 119 -32.58 20.90 20.68
C ARG A 119 -31.71 20.06 21.63
N ASP A 120 -30.74 19.32 21.11
CA ASP A 120 -29.79 18.55 21.93
C ASP A 120 -28.49 19.35 22.13
N CYS A 121 -28.35 19.93 23.33
CA CYS A 121 -27.16 20.69 23.69
C CYS A 121 -25.86 19.86 23.65
N LEU A 122 -25.92 18.53 23.66
CA LEU A 122 -24.75 17.65 23.58
C LEU A 122 -24.23 17.47 22.15
N LEU A 123 -25.04 17.74 21.13
CA LEU A 123 -24.63 17.62 19.73
C LEU A 123 -23.94 18.87 19.19
N VAL A 124 -24.08 20.00 19.89
CA VAL A 124 -23.33 21.25 19.66
C VAL A 124 -23.39 21.69 18.18
N SER A 125 -24.56 21.53 17.55
CA SER A 125 -24.76 21.72 16.10
C SER A 125 -24.30 23.10 15.59
N ALA A 126 -24.44 24.13 16.42
CA ALA A 126 -24.01 25.50 16.11
C ALA A 126 -22.51 25.65 15.82
N TYR A 127 -21.65 24.78 16.38
CA TYR A 127 -20.19 24.85 16.21
C TYR A 127 -19.67 23.83 15.21
N VAL A 128 -20.52 23.00 14.60
CA VAL A 128 -20.08 21.90 13.74
C VAL A 128 -19.21 22.40 12.59
N LYS A 129 -19.59 23.52 11.96
CA LYS A 129 -18.79 24.14 10.89
C LYS A 129 -17.40 24.54 11.41
N ASP A 130 -17.34 25.28 12.51
CA ASP A 130 -16.09 25.74 13.11
C ASP A 130 -15.19 24.57 13.53
N ILE A 131 -15.78 23.52 14.11
CA ILE A 131 -15.08 22.30 14.52
C ILE A 131 -14.46 21.63 13.30
N PHE A 132 -15.22 21.34 12.25
CA PHE A 132 -14.68 20.63 11.09
C PHE A 132 -13.68 21.46 10.29
N THR A 133 -13.87 22.78 10.21
CA THR A 133 -12.85 23.70 9.67
C THR A 133 -11.56 23.64 10.50
N TYR A 134 -11.65 23.66 11.83
CA TYR A 134 -10.50 23.53 12.71
C TYR A 134 -9.79 22.18 12.55
N LEU A 135 -10.54 21.07 12.49
CA LEU A 135 -9.96 19.74 12.30
C LEU A 135 -9.24 19.61 10.93
N GLN A 136 -9.79 20.19 9.85
CA GLN A 136 -9.13 20.22 8.54
C GLN A 136 -7.86 21.09 8.52
N GLN A 137 -7.80 22.13 9.35
CA GLN A 137 -6.56 22.91 9.52
C GLN A 137 -5.51 22.14 10.33
N LEU A 138 -5.95 21.39 11.35
CA LEU A 138 -5.05 20.59 12.18
C LEU A 138 -4.44 19.41 11.43
N GLU A 139 -5.17 18.77 10.51
CA GLU A 139 -4.67 17.57 9.83
C GLU A 139 -3.49 17.85 8.88
N ILE A 140 -3.32 19.11 8.45
CA ILE A 140 -2.19 19.57 7.62
C ILE A 140 -1.10 20.28 8.42
N SER A 141 -1.20 20.26 9.76
CA SER A 141 -0.22 20.89 10.64
C SER A 141 1.11 20.11 10.71
N ALA A 142 2.10 20.64 11.42
CA ALA A 142 3.38 19.96 11.65
C ALA A 142 3.25 18.60 12.36
N ALA A 143 2.10 18.28 12.93
CA ALA A 143 1.81 16.96 13.50
C ALA A 143 1.49 15.89 12.43
N ALA A 144 1.28 16.28 11.17
CA ALA A 144 1.00 15.36 10.08
C ALA A 144 2.15 14.37 9.87
N VAL A 145 1.79 13.12 9.55
CA VAL A 145 2.75 12.05 9.26
C VAL A 145 3.34 12.29 7.88
N ARG A 146 4.67 12.29 7.78
CA ARG A 146 5.35 12.49 6.50
C ARG A 146 5.17 11.26 5.61
N PRO A 147 5.04 11.42 4.27
CA PRO A 147 5.15 10.29 3.37
C PRO A 147 6.49 9.59 3.58
N ASP A 148 6.50 8.28 3.40
CA ASP A 148 7.72 7.47 3.39
C ASP A 148 8.60 7.52 4.65
N PHE A 149 8.00 7.83 5.80
CA PHE A 149 8.68 8.00 7.08
C PHE A 149 9.46 6.76 7.60
N LEU A 150 9.28 5.58 6.99
CA LEU A 150 10.06 4.36 7.27
C LEU A 150 10.95 3.89 6.09
N GLN A 151 10.98 4.58 4.94
CA GLN A 151 11.71 4.15 3.73
C GLN A 151 13.15 4.68 3.66
N SER A 152 13.87 4.73 4.78
CA SER A 152 15.30 5.06 4.81
C SER A 152 16.10 3.93 5.48
N PRO A 153 16.31 2.78 4.80
CA PRO A 153 16.89 1.57 5.40
C PRO A 153 18.32 1.74 5.93
N SER A 154 19.07 2.70 5.36
CA SER A 154 20.42 3.07 5.82
C SER A 154 20.42 3.80 7.17
N ARG A 155 19.29 4.40 7.56
CA ARG A 155 19.12 5.17 8.80
C ARG A 155 18.20 4.50 9.82
N LEU A 156 17.24 3.68 9.39
CA LEU A 156 16.16 3.15 10.22
C LEU A 156 16.22 1.63 10.34
N GLN A 157 16.12 1.10 11.56
CA GLN A 157 16.03 -0.36 11.78
C GLN A 157 14.62 -0.91 11.57
N ILE A 158 13.59 -0.06 11.63
CA ILE A 158 12.18 -0.44 11.55
C ILE A 158 11.69 -0.33 10.11
N THR A 159 11.11 -1.41 9.59
CA THR A 159 10.61 -1.46 8.21
C THR A 159 9.08 -1.31 8.15
N PRO A 160 8.50 -0.93 7.00
CA PRO A 160 7.05 -0.93 6.79
C PRO A 160 6.38 -2.24 7.17
N ARG A 161 7.01 -3.38 6.84
CA ARG A 161 6.52 -4.71 7.21
C ARG A 161 6.43 -4.91 8.72
N MET A 162 7.40 -4.40 9.49
CA MET A 162 7.37 -4.48 10.95
C MET A 162 6.21 -3.65 11.52
N ARG A 163 5.92 -2.48 10.94
CA ARG A 163 4.74 -1.67 11.28
C ARG A 163 3.45 -2.45 11.03
N THR A 164 3.29 -3.12 9.90
CA THR A 164 2.11 -3.97 9.62
C THR A 164 1.92 -5.05 10.68
N ILE A 165 2.99 -5.75 11.08
CA ILE A 165 2.95 -6.78 12.14
C ILE A 165 2.51 -6.17 13.47
N LEU A 166 3.07 -5.00 13.84
CA LEU A 166 2.71 -4.33 15.09
C LEU A 166 1.25 -3.86 15.07
N CYS A 167 0.79 -3.23 14.00
CA CYS A 167 -0.60 -2.76 13.87
C CYS A 167 -1.59 -3.92 13.94
N ASP A 168 -1.34 -5.03 13.25
CA ASP A 168 -2.19 -6.24 13.31
C ASP A 168 -2.31 -6.77 14.75
N TRP A 169 -1.19 -6.83 15.48
CA TRP A 169 -1.21 -7.24 16.87
C TRP A 169 -1.93 -6.22 17.77
N LEU A 170 -1.74 -4.92 17.58
CA LEU A 170 -2.42 -3.87 18.34
C LEU A 170 -3.94 -3.90 18.15
N VAL A 171 -4.45 -4.29 16.98
CA VAL A 171 -5.91 -4.50 16.79
C VAL A 171 -6.43 -5.57 17.75
N GLN A 172 -5.68 -6.65 17.96
CA GLN A 172 -6.05 -7.73 18.89
C GLN A 172 -6.03 -7.22 20.35
N VAL A 173 -5.02 -6.42 20.72
CA VAL A 173 -4.94 -5.75 22.03
C VAL A 173 -6.15 -4.84 22.25
N HIS A 174 -6.47 -4.00 21.27
CA HIS A 174 -7.64 -3.12 21.28
C HIS A 174 -8.94 -3.90 21.50
N GLN A 175 -9.13 -5.04 20.81
CA GLN A 175 -10.31 -5.89 21.01
C GLN A 175 -10.32 -6.53 22.39
N ARG A 176 -9.16 -6.97 22.90
CA ARG A 176 -9.03 -7.66 24.19
C ARG A 176 -9.40 -6.77 25.38
N TYR A 177 -9.13 -5.47 25.26
CA TYR A 177 -9.48 -4.44 26.25
C TYR A 177 -10.74 -3.64 25.90
N THR A 178 -11.42 -4.00 24.81
CA THR A 178 -12.68 -3.35 24.37
C THR A 178 -12.56 -1.82 24.30
N LEU A 179 -11.44 -1.34 23.74
CA LEU A 179 -11.17 0.09 23.62
C LEU A 179 -12.06 0.73 22.54
N LEU A 180 -12.21 2.05 22.62
CA LEU A 180 -12.83 2.87 21.60
C LEU A 180 -12.00 2.83 20.29
N PRO A 181 -12.65 2.93 19.12
CA PRO A 181 -11.95 3.11 17.85
C PRO A 181 -11.00 4.31 17.87
N GLU A 182 -11.41 5.42 18.48
CA GLU A 182 -10.61 6.63 18.68
C GLU A 182 -9.25 6.31 19.31
N SER A 183 -9.23 5.49 20.37
CA SER A 183 -8.00 5.03 21.02
C SER A 183 -7.06 4.30 20.06
N LEU A 184 -7.60 3.46 19.16
CA LEU A 184 -6.79 2.75 18.16
C LEU A 184 -6.26 3.69 17.07
N TYR A 185 -7.10 4.57 16.53
CA TYR A 185 -6.67 5.53 15.51
C TYR A 185 -5.61 6.50 16.05
N LEU A 186 -5.78 6.97 17.29
CA LEU A 186 -4.80 7.82 17.97
C LEU A 186 -3.51 7.03 18.26
N THR A 187 -3.60 5.74 18.62
CA THR A 187 -2.42 4.87 18.77
C THR A 187 -1.60 4.83 17.47
N TYR A 188 -2.24 4.60 16.33
CA TYR A 188 -1.55 4.60 15.03
C TYR A 188 -0.88 5.95 14.76
N HIS A 189 -1.58 7.05 15.04
CA HIS A 189 -1.01 8.39 14.87
C HIS A 189 0.20 8.64 15.76
N ILE A 190 0.13 8.32 17.05
CA ILE A 190 1.26 8.48 17.99
C ILE A 190 2.48 7.69 17.51
N ILE A 191 2.29 6.44 17.06
CA ILE A 191 3.37 5.61 16.53
C ILE A 191 3.98 6.26 15.29
N ASP A 192 3.16 6.61 14.31
CA ASP A 192 3.63 7.11 13.02
C ASP A 192 4.29 8.50 13.13
N ALA A 193 3.71 9.40 13.93
CA ALA A 193 4.27 10.72 14.19
C ALA A 193 5.60 10.62 14.95
N PHE A 194 5.70 9.73 15.94
CA PHE A 194 6.96 9.49 16.64
C PHE A 194 8.03 8.89 15.72
N MET A 195 7.67 7.90 14.90
CA MET A 195 8.59 7.30 13.94
C MET A 195 9.01 8.28 12.84
N SER A 196 8.16 9.25 12.53
CA SER A 196 8.47 10.36 11.61
C SER A 196 9.43 11.39 12.20
N SER A 197 9.78 11.33 13.48
CA SER A 197 10.72 12.27 14.12
C SER A 197 12.16 11.75 14.10
N ASP A 198 13.14 12.63 14.37
CA ASP A 198 14.54 12.21 14.52
C ASP A 198 14.74 11.18 15.66
N ALA A 199 13.91 11.23 16.70
CA ALA A 199 13.96 10.26 17.78
C ALA A 199 13.53 8.85 17.34
N GLY A 200 12.68 8.76 16.31
CA GLY A 200 12.28 7.51 15.66
C GLY A 200 13.45 6.77 15.02
N ALA A 201 14.47 7.49 14.54
CA ALA A 201 15.62 6.87 13.89
C ALA A 201 16.51 6.02 14.81
N SER A 202 16.47 6.29 16.10
CA SER A 202 17.23 5.55 17.11
C SER A 202 16.52 4.28 17.61
N VAL A 203 15.29 4.01 17.19
CA VAL A 203 14.47 2.91 17.71
C VAL A 203 15.00 1.57 17.21
N LYS A 204 15.25 0.66 18.16
CA LYS A 204 15.67 -0.72 17.84
C LYS A 204 14.48 -1.61 17.55
N LYS A 205 14.70 -2.68 16.79
CA LYS A 205 13.66 -3.69 16.48
C LYS A 205 12.99 -4.27 17.74
N SER A 206 13.77 -4.51 18.80
CA SER A 206 13.30 -5.03 20.09
C SER A 206 12.43 -4.03 20.87
N GLU A 207 12.57 -2.74 20.61
CA GLU A 207 11.85 -1.67 21.31
C GLU A 207 10.55 -1.30 20.60
N PHE A 208 10.33 -1.77 19.37
CA PHE A 208 9.19 -1.33 18.56
C PHE A 208 7.83 -1.76 19.14
N GLN A 209 7.76 -2.96 19.73
CA GLN A 209 6.55 -3.39 20.45
C GLN A 209 6.30 -2.54 21.72
N LEU A 210 7.37 -2.14 22.43
CA LEU A 210 7.30 -1.26 23.60
C LEU A 210 6.74 0.13 23.22
N ILE A 211 7.17 0.68 22.07
CA ILE A 211 6.58 1.90 21.49
C ILE A 211 5.08 1.70 21.26
N GLY A 212 4.68 0.58 20.63
CA GLY A 212 3.28 0.29 20.33
C GLY A 212 2.37 0.24 21.56
N VAL A 213 2.75 -0.51 22.61
CA VAL A 213 1.93 -0.58 23.83
C VAL A 213 1.93 0.71 24.63
N SER A 214 3.03 1.45 24.63
CA SER A 214 3.11 2.74 25.32
C SER A 214 2.27 3.80 24.61
N ALA A 215 2.22 3.77 23.28
CA ALA A 215 1.34 4.61 22.48
C ALA A 215 -0.13 4.27 22.73
N MET A 216 -0.49 2.99 22.83
CA MET A 216 -1.86 2.58 23.14
C MET A 216 -2.29 2.93 24.56
N LEU A 217 -1.40 2.78 25.54
CA LEU A 217 -1.65 3.26 26.90
C LEU A 217 -1.90 4.78 26.90
N LEU A 218 -1.08 5.54 26.17
CA LEU A 218 -1.21 6.98 26.08
C LEU A 218 -2.53 7.41 25.42
N ALA A 219 -2.88 6.80 24.28
CA ALA A 219 -4.16 7.03 23.61
C ALA A 219 -5.35 6.66 24.50
N SER A 220 -5.26 5.53 25.22
CA SER A 220 -6.32 5.09 26.13
C SER A 220 -6.53 6.11 27.25
N LYS A 221 -5.47 6.65 27.84
CA LYS A 221 -5.60 7.69 28.88
C LYS A 221 -6.21 9.00 28.35
N TYR A 222 -6.15 9.24 27.05
CA TYR A 222 -6.69 10.43 26.42
C TYR A 222 -8.17 10.27 26.04
N GLU A 223 -8.54 9.12 25.49
CA GLU A 223 -9.88 8.87 24.92
C GLU A 223 -10.82 8.08 25.86
N GLU A 224 -10.30 7.16 26.68
CA GLU A 224 -11.13 6.26 27.48
C GLU A 224 -11.61 6.91 28.78
N ILE A 225 -12.87 6.65 29.14
CA ILE A 225 -13.38 6.98 30.47
C ILE A 225 -12.65 6.16 31.54
N TYR A 226 -12.34 4.90 31.23
CA TYR A 226 -11.67 3.95 32.12
C TYR A 226 -10.52 3.25 31.38
N PRO A 227 -9.35 3.89 31.26
CA PRO A 227 -8.21 3.31 30.56
C PRO A 227 -7.64 2.09 31.30
N PRO A 228 -7.08 1.09 30.58
CA PRO A 228 -6.34 0.00 31.21
C PRO A 228 -5.15 0.52 32.00
N ASN A 229 -4.78 -0.19 33.07
CA ASN A 229 -3.62 0.16 33.88
C ASN A 229 -2.33 -0.24 33.17
N VAL A 230 -1.20 0.39 33.54
CA VAL A 230 0.12 0.00 33.03
C VAL A 230 0.42 -1.50 33.25
N ALA A 231 -0.09 -2.09 34.34
CA ALA A 231 0.07 -3.51 34.64
C ALA A 231 -0.62 -4.42 33.61
N ASP A 232 -1.71 -3.97 33.00
CA ASP A 232 -2.42 -4.70 31.96
C ASP A 232 -1.55 -4.78 30.69
N PHE A 233 -0.92 -3.66 30.31
CA PHE A 233 0.02 -3.63 29.17
C PHE A 233 1.29 -4.46 29.42
N VAL A 234 1.79 -4.49 30.65
CA VAL A 234 2.86 -5.44 31.03
C VAL A 234 2.41 -6.88 30.79
N TYR A 235 1.20 -7.22 31.25
CA TYR A 235 0.64 -8.55 31.10
C TYR A 235 0.45 -8.97 29.64
N ILE A 236 -0.11 -8.11 28.77
CA ILE A 236 -0.39 -8.49 27.38
C ILE A 236 0.86 -8.63 26.51
N THR A 237 1.98 -8.04 26.94
CA THR A 237 3.30 -8.25 26.32
C THR A 237 4.01 -9.50 26.83
N ASP A 238 3.32 -10.37 27.57
CA ASP A 238 3.89 -11.56 28.21
C ASP A 238 5.11 -11.24 29.07
N GLN A 239 5.03 -10.14 29.83
CA GLN A 239 6.13 -9.64 30.68
C GLN A 239 7.43 -9.31 29.91
N ALA A 240 7.37 -9.14 28.59
CA ALA A 240 8.53 -8.72 27.80
C ALA A 240 9.08 -7.35 28.22
N PHE A 241 8.22 -6.50 28.80
CA PHE A 241 8.58 -5.19 29.31
C PHE A 241 8.03 -4.94 30.72
N THR A 242 8.79 -4.20 31.52
CA THR A 242 8.41 -3.78 32.86
C THR A 242 7.53 -2.52 32.82
N ALA A 243 6.75 -2.31 33.89
CA ALA A 243 5.95 -1.09 34.02
C ALA A 243 6.81 0.19 34.04
N ALA A 244 8.08 0.10 34.44
CA ALA A 244 9.01 1.22 34.43
C ALA A 244 9.43 1.59 33.00
N GLU A 245 9.71 0.61 32.16
CA GLU A 245 10.05 0.81 30.73
C GLU A 245 8.87 1.39 29.94
N ILE A 246 7.65 0.91 30.20
CA ILE A 246 6.43 1.46 29.57
C ILE A 246 6.26 2.93 29.97
N ARG A 247 6.41 3.29 31.26
CA ARG A 247 6.32 4.69 31.72
C ARG A 247 7.42 5.58 31.13
N ALA A 248 8.65 5.07 31.04
CA ALA A 248 9.76 5.82 30.44
C ALA A 248 9.52 6.08 28.95
N THR A 249 9.01 5.07 28.23
CA THR A 249 8.65 5.19 26.82
C THR A 249 7.48 6.15 26.63
N GLU A 250 6.44 6.07 27.46
CA GLU A 250 5.32 7.01 27.44
C GLU A 250 5.79 8.46 27.58
N GLN A 251 6.69 8.75 28.52
CA GLN A 251 7.28 10.08 28.67
C GLN A 251 8.09 10.51 27.45
N ARG A 252 8.80 9.57 26.80
CA ARG A 252 9.55 9.83 25.56
C ARG A 252 8.61 10.19 24.41
N LEU A 253 7.50 9.47 24.24
CA LEU A 253 6.48 9.75 23.24
C LEU A 253 5.86 11.14 23.45
N LEU A 254 5.43 11.44 24.68
CA LEU A 254 4.86 12.75 25.04
C LEU A 254 5.80 13.91 24.76
N LYS A 255 7.08 13.77 25.10
CA LYS A 255 8.09 14.81 24.83
C LYS A 255 8.28 15.06 23.34
N GLN A 256 8.34 14.01 22.52
CA GLN A 256 8.49 14.16 21.07
C GLN A 256 7.27 14.76 20.40
N LEU A 257 6.06 14.41 20.88
CA LEU A 257 4.82 15.01 20.40
C LEU A 257 4.54 16.40 20.99
N ASN A 258 5.44 16.95 21.82
CA ASN A 258 5.21 18.20 22.56
C ASN A 258 3.87 18.21 23.31
N PHE A 259 3.47 17.06 23.86
CA PHE A 259 2.17 16.83 24.53
C PHE A 259 0.94 17.08 23.65
N PHE A 260 1.10 17.21 22.33
CA PHE A 260 0.00 17.37 21.39
C PHE A 260 -0.58 16.00 21.01
N LEU A 261 -1.74 15.66 21.59
CA LEU A 261 -2.51 14.44 21.30
C LEU A 261 -3.85 14.70 20.61
N GLY A 262 -4.19 15.97 20.37
CA GLY A 262 -5.45 16.40 19.76
C GLY A 262 -5.47 16.33 18.23
N TYR A 263 -4.72 15.40 17.63
CA TYR A 263 -4.69 15.25 16.18
C TYR A 263 -6.01 14.64 15.67
N PRO A 264 -6.60 15.16 14.58
CA PRO A 264 -7.88 14.66 14.06
C PRO A 264 -7.77 13.21 13.56
N LEU A 265 -8.83 12.43 13.78
CA LEU A 265 -8.88 11.01 13.41
C LEU A 265 -9.94 10.77 12.30
N PRO A 266 -9.74 9.77 11.42
CA PRO A 266 -10.68 9.48 10.32
C PRO A 266 -12.13 9.26 10.80
N ILE A 267 -12.30 8.68 12.00
CA ILE A 267 -13.62 8.40 12.56
C ILE A 267 -14.46 9.66 12.82
N HIS A 268 -13.84 10.81 13.10
CA HIS A 268 -14.57 12.07 13.30
C HIS A 268 -15.21 12.56 11.98
N PHE A 269 -14.43 12.55 10.90
CA PHE A 269 -14.91 12.90 9.56
C PHE A 269 -15.91 11.88 9.03
N LEU A 270 -15.71 10.59 9.33
CA LEU A 270 -16.62 9.56 8.87
C LEU A 270 -18.03 9.71 9.45
N ARG A 271 -18.15 10.06 10.75
CA ARG A 271 -19.43 10.39 11.39
C ARG A 271 -20.10 11.58 10.72
N ARG A 272 -19.32 12.60 10.34
CA ARG A 272 -19.82 13.77 9.60
C ARG A 272 -20.38 13.40 8.24
N TYR A 273 -19.64 12.65 7.43
CA TYR A 273 -20.07 12.25 6.10
C TYR A 273 -21.30 11.34 6.16
N SER A 274 -21.35 10.45 7.16
CA SER A 274 -22.51 9.58 7.39
C SER A 274 -23.77 10.38 7.73
N LYS A 275 -23.64 11.44 8.54
CA LYS A 275 -24.75 12.35 8.85
C LYS A 275 -25.21 13.11 7.61
N VAL A 276 -24.28 13.72 6.87
CA VAL A 276 -24.57 14.53 5.67
C VAL A 276 -25.28 13.70 4.61
N ALA A 277 -24.89 12.43 4.44
CA ALA A 277 -25.49 11.54 3.45
C ALA A 277 -26.72 10.77 3.96
N ALA A 278 -27.18 11.01 5.20
CA ALA A 278 -28.21 10.20 5.87
C ALA A 278 -27.94 8.68 5.74
N ALA A 279 -26.69 8.29 5.96
CA ALA A 279 -26.19 6.95 5.66
C ALA A 279 -26.83 5.87 6.51
N THR A 280 -27.06 4.70 5.91
CA THR A 280 -27.50 3.52 6.67
C THR A 280 -26.39 3.04 7.62
N PRO A 281 -26.75 2.34 8.72
CA PRO A 281 -25.75 1.69 9.58
C PRO A 281 -24.82 0.75 8.81
N ALA A 282 -25.31 0.10 7.76
CA ALA A 282 -24.51 -0.80 6.92
C ALA A 282 -23.38 -0.05 6.19
N VAL A 283 -23.69 1.08 5.56
CA VAL A 283 -22.69 1.93 4.89
C VAL A 283 -21.70 2.50 5.90
N HIS A 284 -22.18 2.94 7.07
CA HIS A 284 -21.32 3.47 8.12
C HIS A 284 -20.30 2.43 8.61
N GLU A 285 -20.75 1.20 8.89
CA GLU A 285 -19.87 0.13 9.35
C GLU A 285 -18.91 -0.37 8.26
N ALA A 286 -19.34 -0.43 7.00
CA ALA A 286 -18.46 -0.67 5.84
C ALA A 286 -17.36 0.38 5.71
N ALA A 287 -17.73 1.66 5.81
CA ALA A 287 -16.76 2.73 5.72
C ALA A 287 -15.78 2.74 6.92
N LYS A 288 -16.24 2.36 8.12
CA LYS A 288 -15.35 2.17 9.29
C LYS A 288 -14.31 1.09 9.05
N TYR A 289 -14.75 -0.07 8.53
CA TYR A 289 -13.85 -1.17 8.17
C TYR A 289 -12.78 -0.72 7.17
N LEU A 290 -13.21 -0.09 6.07
CA LEU A 290 -12.33 0.37 5.00
C LEU A 290 -11.35 1.46 5.48
N ALA A 291 -11.81 2.41 6.30
CA ALA A 291 -10.96 3.44 6.87
C ALA A 291 -9.93 2.87 7.86
N GLU A 292 -10.28 1.82 8.62
CA GLU A 292 -9.35 1.16 9.55
C GLU A 292 -8.28 0.37 8.80
N LEU A 293 -8.65 -0.34 7.73
CA LEU A 293 -7.68 -0.97 6.82
C LEU A 293 -6.70 0.05 6.24
N ALA A 294 -7.22 1.16 5.72
CA ALA A 294 -6.41 2.21 5.12
C ALA A 294 -5.45 2.85 6.13
N ARG A 295 -5.92 3.17 7.34
CA ARG A 295 -5.06 3.78 8.36
C ARG A 295 -3.96 2.83 8.86
N ALA A 296 -4.27 1.53 8.97
CA ALA A 296 -3.34 0.51 9.42
C ALA A 296 -2.29 0.17 8.36
N ASP A 297 -2.57 0.38 7.07
CA ASP A 297 -1.61 0.14 6.00
C ASP A 297 -0.55 1.26 5.91
N TYR A 298 0.68 0.90 5.57
CA TYR A 298 1.78 1.86 5.49
C TYR A 298 1.63 2.83 4.31
N SER A 299 1.17 2.35 3.15
CA SER A 299 1.04 3.16 1.93
C SER A 299 0.02 4.29 2.07
N ALA A 300 -0.92 4.16 3.02
CA ALA A 300 -1.96 5.13 3.29
C ALA A 300 -1.81 5.86 4.64
N ALA A 301 -0.79 5.53 5.43
CA ALA A 301 -0.59 6.07 6.78
C ALA A 301 -0.32 7.58 6.83
N HIS A 302 0.25 8.14 5.75
CA HIS A 302 0.57 9.56 5.62
C HIS A 302 -0.61 10.40 5.11
N LEU A 303 -1.70 9.76 4.66
CA LEU A 303 -2.83 10.46 4.07
C LEU A 303 -3.64 11.21 5.12
N PRO A 304 -4.25 12.36 4.75
CA PRO A 304 -5.05 13.14 5.67
C PRO A 304 -6.27 12.33 6.14
N PRO A 305 -6.58 12.35 7.46
CA PRO A 305 -7.75 11.71 8.04
C PRO A 305 -9.08 12.02 7.34
N SER A 306 -9.30 13.27 6.92
CA SER A 306 -10.52 13.68 6.22
C SER A 306 -10.66 13.01 4.85
N GLY A 307 -9.55 12.90 4.12
CA GLY A 307 -9.46 12.21 2.84
C GLY A 307 -9.67 10.70 2.99
N LEU A 308 -8.99 10.06 3.94
CA LEU A 308 -9.16 8.63 4.24
C LEU A 308 -10.63 8.29 4.54
N ALA A 309 -11.28 9.11 5.37
CA ALA A 309 -12.69 8.95 5.68
C ALA A 309 -13.58 9.13 4.45
N ALA A 310 -13.28 10.11 3.59
CA ALA A 310 -14.07 10.40 2.39
C ALA A 310 -13.95 9.29 1.35
N GLY A 311 -12.73 8.80 1.09
CA GLY A 311 -12.48 7.69 0.18
C GLY A 311 -13.12 6.38 0.66
N ALA A 312 -12.96 6.05 1.94
CA ALA A 312 -13.58 4.87 2.53
C ALA A 312 -15.12 4.92 2.48
N PHE A 313 -15.70 6.10 2.75
CA PHE A 313 -17.15 6.31 2.69
C PHE A 313 -17.70 6.28 1.27
N CYS A 314 -16.99 6.88 0.31
CA CYS A 314 -17.33 6.83 -1.10
C CYS A 314 -17.38 5.38 -1.60
N LEU A 315 -16.33 4.60 -1.32
CA LEU A 315 -16.27 3.18 -1.68
C LEU A 315 -17.41 2.39 -1.02
N ALA A 316 -17.65 2.58 0.29
CA ALA A 316 -18.73 1.88 0.98
C ALA A 316 -20.12 2.12 0.36
N ARG A 317 -20.40 3.34 -0.11
CA ARG A 317 -21.66 3.67 -0.80
C ARG A 317 -21.76 3.05 -2.18
N GLU A 318 -20.64 3.00 -2.92
CA GLU A 318 -20.59 2.38 -4.25
C GLU A 318 -20.76 0.85 -4.18
N LEU A 319 -20.34 0.22 -3.09
CA LEU A 319 -20.47 -1.22 -2.88
C LEU A 319 -21.85 -1.68 -2.42
N LEU A 320 -22.65 -0.80 -1.82
CA LEU A 320 -23.92 -1.18 -1.17
C LEU A 320 -25.22 -0.63 -1.81
N PRO A 321 -25.31 -0.33 -3.13
CA PRO A 321 -26.51 0.26 -3.71
C PRO A 321 -27.72 -0.69 -3.64
N SER A 322 -27.51 -2.01 -3.68
CA SER A 322 -28.58 -3.02 -3.69
C SER A 322 -29.27 -3.24 -2.34
N ARG A 323 -28.64 -2.84 -1.23
CA ARG A 323 -29.22 -2.91 0.13
C ARG A 323 -29.99 -1.65 0.51
N GLU A 324 -29.81 -0.58 -0.26
CA GLU A 324 -30.52 0.68 -0.12
C GLU A 324 -31.84 0.60 -0.91
N GLY A 325 -32.90 0.13 -0.27
CA GLY A 325 -34.25 0.31 -0.80
C GLY A 325 -34.53 1.81 -1.02
N ALA A 326 -34.33 2.29 -2.24
CA ALA A 326 -34.84 3.56 -2.82
C ALA A 326 -34.69 4.87 -2.01
N CYS A 327 -33.83 4.96 -0.98
CA CYS A 327 -33.73 6.17 -0.13
C CYS A 327 -32.32 6.78 -0.01
N GLY A 328 -31.29 6.16 -0.61
CA GLY A 328 -29.95 6.74 -0.73
C GLY A 328 -29.51 6.63 -2.18
N GLY A 329 -29.16 7.75 -2.82
CA GLY A 329 -28.64 7.69 -4.18
C GLY A 329 -27.29 6.96 -4.24
N SER A 330 -27.02 6.21 -5.30
CA SER A 330 -25.69 5.69 -5.58
C SER A 330 -24.72 6.84 -5.92
N GLY A 331 -23.53 6.85 -5.31
CA GLY A 331 -22.44 7.77 -5.67
C GLY A 331 -22.20 8.96 -4.71
N TRP A 332 -21.20 9.77 -5.06
CA TRP A 332 -20.78 10.94 -4.29
C TRP A 332 -21.64 12.16 -4.61
N THR A 333 -22.52 12.53 -3.68
CA THR A 333 -23.52 13.60 -3.83
C THR A 333 -22.92 15.00 -3.69
N ASP A 334 -23.55 16.03 -4.28
CA ASP A 334 -23.14 17.44 -4.14
C ASP A 334 -23.03 17.90 -2.68
N ALA A 335 -23.92 17.43 -1.80
CA ALA A 335 -23.83 17.72 -0.37
C ALA A 335 -22.52 17.19 0.24
N LEU A 336 -22.10 15.98 -0.14
CA LEU A 336 -20.84 15.42 0.34
C LEU A 336 -19.65 16.18 -0.23
N GLU A 337 -19.66 16.57 -1.50
CA GLU A 337 -18.60 17.40 -2.08
C GLU A 337 -18.46 18.72 -1.33
N VAL A 338 -19.58 19.39 -1.03
CA VAL A 338 -19.61 20.65 -0.29
C VAL A 338 -19.09 20.50 1.14
N PHE A 339 -19.59 19.51 1.90
CA PHE A 339 -19.25 19.37 3.33
C PHE A 339 -17.93 18.63 3.59
N SER A 340 -17.39 17.90 2.61
CA SER A 340 -16.06 17.26 2.71
C SER A 340 -14.95 18.11 2.09
N GLY A 341 -15.27 18.93 1.09
CA GLY A 341 -14.27 19.65 0.27
C GLY A 341 -13.58 18.77 -0.78
N TYR A 342 -14.08 17.56 -1.04
CA TYR A 342 -13.54 16.62 -2.02
C TYR A 342 -14.54 16.31 -3.14
N SER A 343 -14.10 16.46 -4.39
CA SER A 343 -14.88 16.00 -5.55
C SER A 343 -14.72 14.50 -5.77
N ARG A 344 -15.67 13.87 -6.50
CA ARG A 344 -15.57 12.44 -6.84
C ARG A 344 -14.28 12.12 -7.59
N GLN A 345 -13.85 13.00 -8.49
CA GLN A 345 -12.62 12.84 -9.27
C GLN A 345 -11.37 12.89 -8.38
N GLN A 346 -11.35 13.77 -7.37
CA GLN A 346 -10.25 13.85 -6.40
C GLN A 346 -10.16 12.62 -5.49
N LEU A 347 -11.30 11.99 -5.20
CA LEU A 347 -11.35 10.77 -4.39
C LEU A 347 -11.00 9.51 -5.17
N GLU A 348 -11.06 9.52 -6.51
CA GLU A 348 -10.89 8.32 -7.33
C GLU A 348 -9.58 7.56 -7.06
N PRO A 349 -8.39 8.20 -7.00
CA PRO A 349 -7.15 7.48 -6.70
C PRO A 349 -7.19 6.81 -5.32
N LEU A 350 -7.78 7.51 -4.34
CA LEU A 350 -7.87 7.03 -2.97
C LEU A 350 -8.87 5.89 -2.83
N VAL A 351 -10.03 5.99 -3.49
CA VAL A 351 -11.05 4.92 -3.56
C VAL A 351 -10.43 3.66 -4.14
N ARG A 352 -9.65 3.78 -5.23
CA ARG A 352 -8.92 2.64 -5.83
C ARG A 352 -7.87 2.06 -4.89
N GLN A 353 -7.09 2.91 -4.21
CA GLN A 353 -6.09 2.44 -3.25
C GLN A 353 -6.75 1.66 -2.09
N ILE A 354 -7.84 2.18 -1.53
CA ILE A 354 -8.59 1.54 -0.44
C ILE A 354 -9.25 0.23 -0.93
N ALA A 355 -9.79 0.21 -2.14
CA ALA A 355 -10.31 -1.00 -2.75
C ALA A 355 -9.21 -2.08 -2.89
N GLY A 356 -8.03 -1.71 -3.40
CA GLY A 356 -6.88 -2.62 -3.48
C GLY A 356 -6.43 -3.15 -2.12
N LEU A 357 -6.51 -2.33 -1.06
CA LEU A 357 -6.27 -2.76 0.32
C LEU A 357 -7.31 -3.77 0.81
N ALA A 358 -8.59 -3.54 0.52
CA ALA A 358 -9.65 -4.47 0.86
C ALA A 358 -9.46 -5.82 0.16
N VAL A 359 -9.05 -5.82 -1.12
CA VAL A 359 -8.71 -7.02 -1.89
C VAL A 359 -7.57 -7.81 -1.24
N ARG A 360 -6.46 -7.13 -0.92
CA ARG A 360 -5.32 -7.77 -0.25
C ARG A 360 -5.64 -8.30 1.14
N ALA A 361 -6.65 -7.73 1.80
CA ALA A 361 -7.11 -8.16 3.11
C ALA A 361 -8.03 -9.40 3.06
N GLY A 362 -8.23 -10.05 1.90
CA GLY A 362 -9.05 -11.25 1.72
C GLY A 362 -8.61 -12.48 2.53
N ASP A 363 -9.27 -13.62 2.31
CA ASP A 363 -9.14 -14.81 3.17
C ASP A 363 -7.74 -15.43 3.25
N ASN A 364 -6.88 -15.16 2.25
CA ASN A 364 -5.50 -15.65 2.21
C ASN A 364 -4.47 -14.66 2.79
N ALA A 365 -4.91 -13.52 3.34
CA ALA A 365 -4.01 -12.52 3.90
C ALA A 365 -3.25 -13.07 5.12
N LYS A 366 -1.97 -12.70 5.25
CA LYS A 366 -1.14 -13.11 6.39
C LYS A 366 -1.53 -12.40 7.70
N TYR A 367 -1.94 -11.14 7.61
CA TYR A 367 -2.31 -10.29 8.74
C TYR A 367 -3.81 -10.01 8.64
N THR A 368 -4.59 -10.57 9.56
CA THR A 368 -6.05 -10.71 9.44
C THR A 368 -6.83 -10.10 10.60
N ALA A 369 -6.17 -9.44 11.55
CA ALA A 369 -6.83 -8.97 12.78
C ALA A 369 -7.99 -8.01 12.50
N ILE A 370 -7.81 -7.07 11.56
CA ILE A 370 -8.88 -6.12 11.18
C ILE A 370 -10.04 -6.86 10.51
N ARG A 371 -9.79 -7.77 9.56
CA ARG A 371 -10.85 -8.61 8.95
C ARG A 371 -11.59 -9.41 10.01
N LYS A 372 -10.88 -10.07 10.93
CA LYS A 372 -11.48 -10.83 12.04
C LYS A 372 -12.29 -9.97 13.00
N LYS A 373 -11.86 -8.71 13.22
CA LYS A 373 -12.62 -7.74 14.02
C LYS A 373 -13.97 -7.45 13.38
N TYR A 374 -14.00 -7.19 12.08
CA TYR A 374 -15.22 -6.85 11.35
C TYR A 374 -16.02 -8.06 10.83
N SER A 375 -15.51 -9.29 10.97
CA SER A 375 -16.27 -10.52 10.71
C SER A 375 -17.14 -10.95 11.90
N SER A 376 -16.90 -10.38 13.08
CA SER A 376 -17.70 -10.64 14.27
C SER A 376 -19.11 -10.03 14.18
N SER A 377 -20.05 -10.53 14.98
CA SER A 377 -21.38 -9.93 15.09
C SER A 377 -21.33 -8.47 15.59
N SER A 378 -20.36 -8.13 16.46
CA SER A 378 -20.08 -6.76 16.88
C SER A 378 -19.57 -5.85 15.76
N GLY A 379 -18.96 -6.43 14.72
CA GLY A 379 -18.52 -5.73 13.51
C GLY A 379 -19.53 -5.79 12.36
N SER A 380 -20.78 -6.17 12.65
CA SER A 380 -21.87 -6.33 11.66
C SER A 380 -21.57 -7.34 10.53
N MET A 381 -20.57 -8.21 10.72
CA MET A 381 -20.08 -9.17 9.71
C MET A 381 -19.72 -8.49 8.38
N VAL A 382 -19.33 -7.22 8.44
CA VAL A 382 -19.12 -6.36 7.27
C VAL A 382 -18.03 -6.92 6.38
N SER A 383 -16.93 -7.41 6.97
CA SER A 383 -15.79 -7.92 6.19
C SER A 383 -16.05 -9.24 5.47
N THR A 384 -17.22 -9.86 5.67
CA THR A 384 -17.63 -11.10 5.00
C THR A 384 -18.71 -10.86 3.95
N TRP A 385 -18.99 -9.59 3.63
CA TRP A 385 -20.02 -9.26 2.65
C TRP A 385 -19.56 -9.61 1.23
N PRO A 386 -20.34 -10.39 0.47
CA PRO A 386 -20.01 -10.75 -0.90
C PRO A 386 -19.81 -9.52 -1.79
N GLU A 387 -20.45 -8.40 -1.48
CA GLU A 387 -20.30 -7.14 -2.23
C GLU A 387 -18.86 -6.58 -2.13
N LEU A 388 -18.17 -6.83 -1.01
CA LEU A 388 -16.74 -6.53 -0.89
C LEU A 388 -15.90 -7.48 -1.73
N ASP A 389 -16.31 -8.76 -1.89
CA ASP A 389 -15.66 -9.79 -2.71
C ASP A 389 -15.97 -9.64 -4.23
N VAL A 390 -17.17 -9.20 -4.59
CA VAL A 390 -17.64 -8.98 -5.97
C VAL A 390 -16.98 -7.75 -6.56
N ALA A 391 -16.73 -6.68 -5.78
CA ALA A 391 -15.83 -5.62 -6.23
C ALA A 391 -14.36 -6.06 -6.34
N MET A 392 -13.97 -7.19 -5.71
CA MET A 392 -12.68 -7.85 -5.98
C MET A 392 -12.68 -8.67 -7.28
N SER A 393 -13.85 -8.94 -7.86
CA SER A 393 -14.04 -9.69 -9.11
C SER A 393 -14.55 -8.83 -10.28
N SER A 394 -15.19 -7.69 -10.00
CA SER A 394 -15.82 -6.77 -10.95
C SER A 394 -15.12 -5.42 -11.00
N ALA A 395 -13.98 -5.28 -10.30
CA ALA A 395 -12.92 -4.46 -10.87
C ALA A 395 -12.59 -5.11 -12.21
N GLU A 396 -13.10 -4.52 -13.29
CA GLU A 396 -12.54 -4.72 -14.63
C GLU A 396 -11.01 -4.81 -14.52
N PRO A 397 -10.33 -5.68 -15.29
CA PRO A 397 -8.87 -5.78 -15.31
C PRO A 397 -8.29 -4.44 -15.81
N GLY A 398 -8.22 -3.51 -14.87
CA GLY A 398 -7.86 -2.10 -14.91
C GLY A 398 -7.50 -1.63 -13.49
N SER A 399 -7.39 -2.56 -12.53
CA SER A 399 -6.72 -2.37 -11.24
C SER A 399 -5.31 -1.88 -11.51
N ALA A 400 -5.00 -0.66 -11.09
CA ALA A 400 -3.65 -0.10 -11.14
C ALA A 400 -2.67 -1.13 -10.60
N SER A 401 -1.79 -1.61 -11.48
CA SER A 401 -0.76 -2.59 -11.12
C SER A 401 0.10 -2.02 -9.99
N GLY A 402 0.45 -2.87 -9.02
CA GLY A 402 1.39 -2.51 -7.97
C GLY A 402 2.75 -2.08 -8.52
N LEU A 403 3.07 -2.47 -9.76
CA LEU A 403 4.28 -2.06 -10.49
C LEU A 403 4.38 -0.53 -10.65
N HIS A 404 3.26 0.20 -10.69
CA HIS A 404 3.26 1.66 -10.74
C HIS A 404 3.44 2.34 -9.37
N LEU A 405 3.39 1.59 -8.27
CA LEU A 405 3.42 2.10 -6.91
C LEU A 405 4.82 2.05 -6.28
N ALA A 406 5.87 1.72 -7.04
CA ALA A 406 7.24 1.91 -6.58
C ALA A 406 7.42 3.40 -6.24
N THR A 407 7.60 3.74 -4.96
CA THR A 407 7.91 5.11 -4.54
C THR A 407 9.31 5.46 -5.01
N VAL A 408 9.38 6.17 -6.14
CA VAL A 408 10.65 6.60 -6.71
C VAL A 408 11.01 7.96 -6.13
N PRO A 409 12.15 8.11 -5.42
CA PRO A 409 12.59 9.41 -4.92
C PRO A 409 12.65 10.43 -6.05
N SER A 410 12.14 11.65 -5.82
CA SER A 410 12.18 12.71 -6.84
C SER A 410 13.60 13.08 -7.28
N ALA A 411 14.61 12.76 -6.47
CA ALA A 411 16.02 13.02 -6.75
C ALA A 411 16.73 11.88 -7.49
N ALA A 412 16.20 10.65 -7.45
CA ALA A 412 16.80 9.52 -8.15
C ALA A 412 16.69 9.74 -9.66
N TRP A 413 17.66 9.29 -10.44
CA TRP A 413 17.55 9.34 -11.89
C TRP A 413 16.55 8.27 -12.35
N PRO A 414 15.86 8.43 -13.49
CA PRO A 414 14.91 7.44 -13.98
C PRO A 414 15.63 6.22 -14.62
N ILE A 415 16.63 5.66 -13.94
CA ILE A 415 17.38 4.49 -14.36
C ILE A 415 16.97 3.31 -13.48
N VAL A 416 16.31 2.33 -14.07
CA VAL A 416 15.65 1.22 -13.41
C VAL A 416 16.56 0.00 -13.42
N TYR A 417 16.91 -0.50 -12.24
CA TYR A 417 17.75 -1.67 -12.06
C TYR A 417 17.60 -2.24 -10.65
N ARG A 418 17.80 -3.56 -10.53
CA ARG A 418 17.96 -4.23 -9.23
C ARG A 418 18.97 -5.37 -9.31
N PRO A 419 19.71 -5.67 -8.22
CA PRO A 419 20.75 -6.70 -8.20
C PRO A 419 20.30 -8.09 -8.68
N GLU A 420 19.04 -8.44 -8.50
CA GLU A 420 18.50 -9.76 -8.86
C GLU A 420 17.96 -9.84 -10.29
N TYR A 421 18.31 -8.88 -11.15
CA TYR A 421 18.19 -9.04 -12.60
C TYR A 421 19.11 -10.17 -13.10
N ASP A 422 20.30 -10.31 -12.53
CA ASP A 422 21.27 -11.31 -12.93
C ASP A 422 20.75 -12.75 -12.68
N ILE A 423 20.91 -13.60 -13.68
CA ILE A 423 20.62 -15.03 -13.61
C ILE A 423 21.93 -15.78 -13.32
N ASP A 424 21.96 -16.48 -12.19
CA ASP A 424 23.17 -17.15 -11.67
C ASP A 424 22.87 -18.62 -11.33
N PHE A 425 23.54 -19.53 -12.04
CA PHE A 425 23.53 -20.98 -11.79
C PHE A 425 24.91 -21.51 -11.39
N GLY A 426 25.74 -20.71 -10.73
CA GLY A 426 27.05 -21.10 -10.23
C GLY A 426 28.08 -21.40 -11.32
N GLY A 427 27.94 -20.82 -12.52
CA GLY A 427 28.83 -20.98 -13.66
C GLY A 427 28.23 -21.77 -14.82
N LEU A 428 27.08 -22.43 -14.64
CA LEU A 428 26.35 -23.12 -15.72
C LEU A 428 25.78 -22.15 -16.75
N GLU A 429 25.48 -20.91 -16.35
CA GLU A 429 25.03 -19.85 -17.25
C GLU A 429 26.06 -19.50 -18.34
N LYS A 430 27.35 -19.80 -18.13
CA LYS A 430 28.43 -19.52 -19.10
C LYS A 430 28.43 -20.45 -20.32
N VAL A 431 27.65 -21.53 -20.30
CA VAL A 431 27.50 -22.45 -21.44
C VAL A 431 26.55 -21.86 -22.49
N HIS A 432 25.92 -20.73 -22.18
CA HIS A 432 24.93 -20.08 -23.00
C HIS A 432 25.52 -18.88 -23.77
N PRO A 433 25.13 -18.63 -25.04
CA PRO A 433 25.63 -17.50 -25.82
C PRO A 433 25.24 -16.13 -25.23
N PHE A 434 24.10 -16.04 -24.55
CA PHE A 434 23.65 -14.82 -23.87
C PHE A 434 24.29 -14.67 -22.48
N ASP A 435 24.90 -13.51 -22.23
CA ASP A 435 25.43 -13.14 -20.92
C ASP A 435 24.32 -12.74 -19.93
N ALA A 436 23.86 -13.72 -19.16
CA ALA A 436 22.75 -13.53 -18.22
C ALA A 436 23.13 -12.75 -16.93
N ARG A 437 24.35 -12.20 -16.86
CA ARG A 437 24.81 -11.29 -15.79
C ARG A 437 25.23 -9.90 -16.29
N LYS A 438 24.88 -9.56 -17.53
CA LYS A 438 25.31 -8.30 -18.17
C LYS A 438 24.80 -7.08 -17.41
N TRP A 439 23.57 -7.14 -16.92
CA TRP A 439 22.90 -6.02 -16.27
C TRP A 439 23.63 -5.58 -15.00
N GLY A 440 24.02 -6.53 -14.14
CA GLY A 440 24.81 -6.23 -12.96
C GLY A 440 26.21 -5.76 -13.27
N ARG A 441 26.80 -6.15 -14.41
CA ARG A 441 28.09 -5.61 -14.86
C ARG A 441 27.97 -4.17 -15.35
N ILE A 442 26.93 -3.85 -16.12
CA ILE A 442 26.63 -2.49 -16.58
C ILE A 442 26.41 -1.58 -15.37
N ALA A 443 25.54 -1.98 -14.44
CA ALA A 443 25.27 -1.22 -13.23
C ALA A 443 26.56 -0.98 -12.41
N ARG A 444 27.38 -2.02 -12.21
CA ARG A 444 28.67 -1.90 -11.52
C ARG A 444 29.63 -0.95 -12.25
N PHE A 445 29.74 -1.06 -13.57
CA PHE A 445 30.59 -0.17 -14.36
C PHE A 445 30.18 1.29 -14.19
N LEU A 446 28.88 1.60 -14.29
CA LEU A 446 28.36 2.95 -14.13
C LEU A 446 28.60 3.51 -12.71
N LEU A 447 28.50 2.67 -11.68
CA LEU A 447 28.75 3.05 -10.30
C LEU A 447 30.26 3.24 -10.01
N ASP A 448 31.09 2.30 -10.47
CA ASP A 448 32.54 2.30 -10.21
C ASP A 448 33.25 3.45 -10.94
N ASP A 449 32.75 3.85 -12.11
CA ASP A 449 33.27 4.99 -12.89
C ASP A 449 32.71 6.35 -12.40
N GLY A 450 31.81 6.34 -11.40
CA GLY A 450 31.21 7.54 -10.83
C GLY A 450 30.22 8.25 -11.77
N LEU A 451 29.73 7.55 -12.81
CA LEU A 451 28.69 8.05 -13.71
C LEU A 451 27.31 8.01 -13.05
N LEU A 452 27.10 7.11 -12.09
CA LEU A 452 25.92 7.02 -11.24
C LEU A 452 26.32 6.81 -9.77
N ALA A 453 25.48 7.29 -8.85
CA ALA A 453 25.49 6.87 -7.46
C ALA A 453 24.41 5.81 -7.21
N ALA A 454 24.52 5.05 -6.10
CA ALA A 454 23.57 3.99 -5.81
C ALA A 454 22.13 4.53 -5.59
N GLU A 455 22.04 5.75 -5.06
CA GLU A 455 20.81 6.52 -4.87
C GLU A 455 20.18 7.03 -6.17
N ASP A 456 20.91 7.02 -7.29
CA ASP A 456 20.40 7.41 -8.61
C ASP A 456 19.63 6.26 -9.29
N LEU A 457 19.77 5.02 -8.80
CA LEU A 457 19.09 3.85 -9.33
C LEU A 457 17.71 3.66 -8.70
N VAL A 458 16.77 3.20 -9.50
CA VAL A 458 15.40 2.91 -9.09
C VAL A 458 15.15 1.41 -9.13
N GLU A 459 14.79 0.83 -7.98
CA GLU A 459 14.48 -0.60 -7.90
C GLU A 459 13.03 -0.88 -8.30
N PRO A 460 12.78 -1.74 -9.30
CA PRO A 460 11.43 -2.17 -9.64
C PRO A 460 10.92 -3.29 -8.74
N LEU A 461 9.59 -3.41 -8.71
CA LEU A 461 8.88 -4.52 -8.07
C LEU A 461 8.84 -5.75 -8.98
N GLU A 462 8.61 -6.92 -8.40
CA GLU A 462 8.36 -8.16 -9.15
C GLU A 462 7.02 -8.05 -9.88
N ALA A 463 6.97 -8.38 -11.17
CA ALA A 463 5.69 -8.57 -11.86
C ALA A 463 5.01 -9.84 -11.34
N GLU A 464 3.96 -9.69 -10.53
CA GLU A 464 3.26 -10.84 -9.95
C GLU A 464 2.28 -11.45 -10.96
N ALA A 465 1.75 -12.64 -10.63
CA ALA A 465 0.82 -13.34 -11.51
C ALA A 465 -0.40 -12.49 -11.92
N ALA A 466 -0.90 -11.63 -11.02
CA ALA A 466 -2.00 -10.71 -11.30
C ALA A 466 -1.64 -9.67 -12.38
N ASP A 467 -0.39 -9.18 -12.36
CA ASP A 467 0.10 -8.24 -13.37
C ASP A 467 0.29 -8.95 -14.71
N LEU A 468 0.95 -10.12 -14.71
CA LEU A 468 1.25 -10.88 -15.93
C LEU A 468 -0.01 -11.30 -16.68
N LEU A 469 -1.11 -11.61 -15.97
CA LEU A 469 -2.42 -11.95 -16.57
C LEU A 469 -3.08 -10.79 -17.33
N ARG A 470 -2.56 -9.56 -17.22
CA ARG A 470 -3.01 -8.44 -18.04
C ARG A 470 -2.63 -8.60 -19.51
N VAL A 471 -1.61 -9.40 -19.79
CA VAL A 471 -1.18 -9.73 -21.15
C VAL A 471 -1.29 -11.20 -21.43
N HIS A 472 -0.77 -12.04 -20.53
CA HIS A 472 -0.65 -13.46 -20.76
C HIS A 472 -1.93 -14.23 -20.48
N THR A 473 -2.13 -15.29 -21.26
CA THR A 473 -3.16 -16.28 -20.95
C THR A 473 -2.79 -17.05 -19.69
N ARG A 474 -3.81 -17.51 -18.97
CA ARG A 474 -3.59 -18.35 -17.77
C ARG A 474 -2.86 -19.62 -18.16
N GLU A 475 -3.23 -20.20 -19.29
CA GLU A 475 -2.67 -21.43 -19.84
C GLU A 475 -1.17 -21.31 -20.09
N TYR A 476 -0.72 -20.19 -20.67
CA TYR A 476 0.71 -19.95 -20.88
C TYR A 476 1.46 -19.80 -19.56
N LEU A 477 0.96 -18.98 -18.64
CA LEU A 477 1.60 -18.80 -17.33
C LEU A 477 1.69 -20.11 -16.54
N ASP A 478 0.64 -20.93 -16.58
CA ASP A 478 0.61 -22.22 -15.91
C ASP A 478 1.62 -23.20 -16.54
N SER A 479 1.85 -23.10 -17.86
CA SER A 479 2.85 -23.92 -18.57
C SER A 479 4.29 -23.66 -18.10
N LEU A 480 4.59 -22.46 -17.60
CA LEU A 480 5.91 -22.11 -17.04
C LEU A 480 6.22 -22.84 -15.72
N ASN A 481 5.25 -23.52 -15.11
CA ASN A 481 5.49 -24.42 -13.99
C ASN A 481 6.16 -25.75 -14.41
N ASP A 482 6.39 -25.98 -15.70
CA ASP A 482 7.16 -27.11 -16.21
C ASP A 482 8.56 -26.64 -16.68
N SER A 483 9.62 -27.16 -16.04
CA SER A 483 11.00 -26.84 -16.41
C SER A 483 11.34 -27.16 -17.87
N ARG A 484 10.63 -28.11 -18.51
CA ARG A 484 10.83 -28.46 -19.93
C ARG A 484 10.32 -27.35 -20.85
N VAL A 485 9.21 -26.72 -20.49
CA VAL A 485 8.67 -25.56 -21.22
C VAL A 485 9.63 -24.39 -21.07
N VAL A 486 10.08 -24.11 -19.85
CA VAL A 486 11.04 -23.03 -19.59
C VAL A 486 12.36 -23.25 -20.33
N ALA A 487 12.84 -24.49 -20.41
CA ALA A 487 14.04 -24.84 -21.16
C ALA A 487 13.90 -24.59 -22.67
N GLN A 488 12.71 -24.78 -23.24
CA GLN A 488 12.42 -24.45 -24.63
C GLN A 488 12.38 -22.94 -24.85
N VAL A 489 11.68 -22.21 -23.97
CA VAL A 489 11.59 -20.74 -24.03
C VAL A 489 12.95 -20.06 -23.91
N ALA A 490 13.78 -20.54 -22.99
CA ALA A 490 15.13 -20.03 -22.76
C ALA A 490 16.18 -20.63 -23.69
N GLU A 491 15.81 -21.57 -24.56
CA GLU A 491 16.71 -22.33 -25.44
C GLU A 491 17.93 -22.97 -24.72
N VAL A 492 17.74 -23.36 -23.47
CA VAL A 492 18.77 -24.01 -22.64
C VAL A 492 18.31 -25.41 -22.24
N PRO A 493 18.64 -26.46 -23.02
CA PRO A 493 18.19 -27.83 -22.75
C PRO A 493 18.49 -28.33 -21.33
N LEU A 494 19.62 -27.89 -20.74
CA LEU A 494 20.01 -28.25 -19.37
C LEU A 494 19.00 -27.80 -18.31
N VAL A 495 18.25 -26.71 -18.55
CA VAL A 495 17.21 -26.21 -17.63
C VAL A 495 16.11 -27.25 -17.43
N ALA A 496 15.84 -28.11 -18.42
CA ALA A 496 14.80 -29.13 -18.33
C ALA A 496 15.08 -30.17 -17.21
N ALA A 497 16.35 -30.36 -16.86
CA ALA A 497 16.79 -31.28 -15.82
C ALA A 497 16.86 -30.65 -14.42
N LEU A 498 16.68 -29.32 -14.31
CA LEU A 498 16.74 -28.62 -13.03
C LEU A 498 15.43 -28.74 -12.25
N PRO A 499 15.48 -28.83 -10.91
CA PRO A 499 14.29 -28.76 -10.07
C PRO A 499 13.49 -27.50 -10.38
N ASN A 500 12.17 -27.64 -10.57
CA ASN A 500 11.34 -26.50 -10.99
C ASN A 500 11.41 -25.33 -10.01
N SER A 501 11.49 -25.58 -8.70
CA SER A 501 11.68 -24.53 -7.70
C SER A 501 12.94 -23.68 -7.93
N LEU A 502 14.02 -24.28 -8.44
CA LEU A 502 15.24 -23.56 -8.79
C LEU A 502 15.04 -22.76 -10.07
N VAL A 503 14.35 -23.31 -11.08
CA VAL A 503 14.01 -22.60 -12.32
C VAL A 503 13.13 -21.39 -12.03
N GLN A 504 12.13 -21.54 -11.17
CA GLN A 504 11.27 -20.44 -10.73
C GLN A 504 12.09 -19.33 -10.05
N GLU A 505 12.95 -19.68 -9.09
CA GLU A 505 13.65 -18.70 -8.26
C GLU A 505 14.87 -18.07 -8.94
N LYS A 506 15.59 -18.82 -9.79
CA LYS A 506 16.88 -18.40 -10.38
C LYS A 506 16.81 -17.97 -11.84
N LEU A 507 15.73 -18.30 -12.56
CA LEU A 507 15.56 -17.90 -13.97
C LEU A 507 14.31 -17.03 -14.16
N LEU A 508 13.11 -17.56 -13.83
CA LEU A 508 11.87 -16.84 -14.11
C LEU A 508 11.67 -15.61 -13.22
N LYS A 509 12.04 -15.68 -11.95
CA LYS A 509 11.92 -14.55 -11.03
C LYS A 509 12.78 -13.34 -11.45
N PRO A 510 14.06 -13.48 -11.83
CA PRO A 510 14.81 -12.41 -12.50
C PRO A 510 14.10 -11.81 -13.71
N PHE A 511 13.49 -12.63 -14.58
CA PHE A 511 12.69 -12.12 -15.69
C PHE A 511 11.47 -11.31 -15.22
N ARG A 512 10.73 -11.77 -14.20
CA ARG A 512 9.58 -11.02 -13.64
C ARG A 512 9.99 -9.66 -13.10
N TYR A 513 11.19 -9.56 -12.53
CA TYR A 513 11.74 -8.29 -12.07
C TYR A 513 12.10 -7.35 -13.21
N GLN A 514 12.70 -7.86 -14.28
CA GLN A 514 12.98 -7.09 -15.49
C GLN A 514 11.69 -6.61 -16.16
N THR A 515 10.68 -7.47 -16.21
CA THR A 515 9.33 -7.13 -16.68
C THR A 515 8.70 -6.00 -15.86
N GLY A 516 8.77 -6.08 -14.53
CA GLY A 516 8.35 -4.98 -13.66
C GLY A 516 9.15 -3.69 -13.89
N GLY A 517 10.44 -3.82 -14.23
CA GLY A 517 11.30 -2.72 -14.62
C GLY A 517 10.86 -2.00 -15.88
N THR A 518 10.44 -2.73 -16.92
CA THR A 518 9.96 -2.14 -18.17
C THR A 518 8.68 -1.33 -17.94
N VAL A 519 7.76 -1.85 -17.11
CA VAL A 519 6.54 -1.12 -16.70
C VAL A 519 6.89 0.14 -15.91
N LEU A 520 7.84 0.05 -14.96
CA LEU A 520 8.27 1.21 -14.17
C LEU A 520 8.97 2.26 -15.01
N ALA A 521 9.84 1.86 -15.95
CA ALA A 521 10.52 2.77 -16.86
C ALA A 521 9.52 3.50 -17.77
N ALA A 522 8.52 2.80 -18.33
CA ALA A 522 7.48 3.44 -19.13
C ALA A 522 6.73 4.53 -18.33
N LYS A 523 6.41 4.26 -17.06
CA LYS A 523 5.79 5.26 -16.18
C LYS A 523 6.74 6.43 -15.89
N LEU A 524 7.99 6.16 -15.53
CA LEU A 524 8.98 7.20 -15.25
C LEU A 524 9.24 8.09 -16.47
N ALA A 525 9.22 7.52 -17.68
CA ALA A 525 9.35 8.29 -18.92
C ALA A 525 8.17 9.24 -19.11
N LEU A 526 6.94 8.82 -18.80
CA LEU A 526 5.76 9.70 -18.82
C LEU A 526 5.82 10.79 -17.74
N ASP A 527 6.30 10.44 -16.55
CA ASP A 527 6.35 11.35 -15.40
C ASP A 527 7.50 12.35 -15.49
N ARG A 528 8.65 11.95 -16.05
CA ARG A 528 9.93 12.68 -15.99
C ARG A 528 10.51 13.03 -17.36
N GLY A 529 9.87 12.59 -18.44
CA GLY A 529 10.27 12.83 -19.83
C GLY A 529 11.22 11.79 -20.41
N TRP A 530 11.87 10.96 -19.60
CA TRP A 530 12.73 9.86 -20.04
C TRP A 530 12.93 8.82 -18.92
N ALA A 531 13.29 7.59 -19.30
CA ALA A 531 13.72 6.55 -18.39
C ALA A 531 14.52 5.47 -19.12
N ILE A 532 15.35 4.73 -18.40
CA ILE A 532 16.10 3.57 -18.92
C ILE A 532 15.83 2.39 -18.00
N ASN A 533 15.40 1.25 -18.53
CA ASN A 533 15.48 -0.03 -17.82
C ASN A 533 16.77 -0.72 -18.25
N LEU A 534 17.64 -1.09 -17.30
CA LEU A 534 18.88 -1.78 -17.67
C LEU A 534 18.63 -3.21 -18.17
N GLY A 535 17.47 -3.79 -17.87
CA GLY A 535 17.04 -5.11 -18.38
C GLY A 535 15.78 -5.04 -19.24
N GLY A 536 15.12 -6.18 -19.43
CA GLY A 536 13.89 -6.26 -20.23
C GLY A 536 14.16 -6.21 -21.74
N GLY A 537 13.20 -5.67 -22.50
CA GLY A 537 13.24 -5.66 -23.96
C GLY A 537 12.86 -7.02 -24.55
N PHE A 538 11.95 -7.73 -23.89
CA PHE A 538 11.60 -9.11 -24.24
C PHE A 538 10.64 -9.15 -25.43
N HIS A 539 11.19 -8.89 -26.61
CA HIS A 539 10.43 -8.68 -27.84
C HIS A 539 9.90 -9.95 -28.52
N HIS A 540 10.31 -11.16 -28.09
CA HIS A 540 9.85 -12.42 -28.70
C HIS A 540 8.65 -13.06 -27.99
N CYS A 541 8.36 -12.68 -26.75
CA CYS A 541 7.24 -13.23 -26.01
C CYS A 541 5.94 -12.49 -26.36
N CYS A 542 4.87 -13.25 -26.63
CA CYS A 542 3.50 -12.74 -26.79
C CYS A 542 2.59 -13.26 -25.67
N SER A 543 1.31 -12.91 -25.72
CA SER A 543 0.32 -13.30 -24.70
C SER A 543 0.24 -14.81 -24.45
N GLU A 544 0.50 -15.65 -25.46
CA GLU A 544 0.26 -17.09 -25.38
C GLU A 544 1.54 -17.94 -25.41
N ARG A 545 2.70 -17.33 -25.70
CA ARG A 545 3.94 -18.06 -25.95
C ARG A 545 5.17 -17.21 -25.69
N GLY A 546 6.23 -17.83 -25.16
CA GLY A 546 7.58 -17.27 -25.08
C GLY A 546 8.54 -17.97 -26.05
N GLY A 547 9.70 -17.37 -26.25
CA GLY A 547 10.75 -17.86 -27.16
C GLY A 547 11.90 -16.87 -27.23
N GLY A 548 13.03 -17.25 -27.82
CA GLY A 548 14.19 -16.36 -27.99
C GLY A 548 14.61 -15.68 -26.67
N PHE A 549 14.72 -16.47 -25.59
CA PHE A 549 15.08 -15.98 -24.24
C PHE A 549 14.03 -15.11 -23.53
N CYS A 550 12.88 -14.87 -24.16
CA CYS A 550 11.80 -14.04 -23.64
C CYS A 550 10.71 -14.91 -23.01
N ALA A 551 10.62 -14.89 -21.68
CA ALA A 551 9.60 -15.65 -20.93
C ALA A 551 8.32 -14.85 -20.61
N TYR A 552 8.41 -13.52 -20.65
CA TYR A 552 7.27 -12.63 -20.35
C TYR A 552 7.27 -11.48 -21.34
N ALA A 553 6.08 -11.05 -21.78
CA ALA A 553 5.86 -10.00 -22.77
C ALA A 553 5.87 -8.62 -22.09
N ASP A 554 7.06 -8.15 -21.72
CA ASP A 554 7.23 -6.95 -20.90
C ASP A 554 6.84 -5.65 -21.62
N ILE A 555 7.16 -5.51 -22.91
CA ILE A 555 6.76 -4.38 -23.75
C ILE A 555 5.23 -4.33 -23.88
N SER A 556 4.60 -5.46 -24.22
CA SER A 556 3.15 -5.59 -24.27
C SER A 556 2.51 -5.22 -22.93
N LEU A 557 3.11 -5.65 -21.83
CA LEU A 557 2.61 -5.38 -20.48
C LEU A 557 2.71 -3.90 -20.12
N ALA A 558 3.85 -3.27 -20.41
CA ALA A 558 4.06 -1.84 -20.19
C ALA A 558 3.03 -1.00 -20.94
N VAL A 559 2.72 -1.33 -22.20
CA VAL A 559 1.69 -0.63 -22.98
C VAL A 559 0.29 -0.85 -22.41
N ARG A 560 -0.08 -2.08 -22.03
CA ARG A 560 -1.43 -2.38 -21.51
C ARG A 560 -1.69 -1.85 -20.10
N LEU A 561 -0.63 -1.53 -19.34
CA LEU A 561 -0.73 -1.00 -17.99
C LEU A 561 -0.73 0.53 -17.92
N LEU A 562 -0.63 1.25 -19.05
CA LEU A 562 -0.75 2.70 -19.05
C LEU A 562 -2.14 3.15 -18.54
N ASP A 563 -2.16 4.23 -17.73
CA ASP A 563 -3.38 4.74 -17.05
C ASP A 563 -4.51 5.16 -18.00
N ALA A 564 -4.19 5.41 -19.27
CA ALA A 564 -5.12 5.74 -20.34
C ALA A 564 -4.60 5.18 -21.67
N PRO A 565 -5.48 4.97 -22.67
CA PRO A 565 -5.04 4.72 -24.04
C PRO A 565 -4.13 5.87 -24.48
N ARG A 566 -2.89 5.56 -24.83
CA ARG A 566 -1.88 6.52 -25.28
C ARG A 566 -1.36 6.15 -26.65
N ARG A 567 -0.92 7.16 -27.38
CA ARG A 567 -0.21 6.96 -28.64
C ARG A 567 1.22 6.52 -28.37
N VAL A 568 1.50 5.23 -28.53
CA VAL A 568 2.81 4.64 -28.25
C VAL A 568 3.52 4.32 -29.56
N MET A 569 4.78 4.72 -29.68
CA MET A 569 5.67 4.26 -30.74
C MET A 569 6.66 3.26 -30.15
N ILE A 570 6.76 2.07 -30.73
CA ILE A 570 7.80 1.09 -30.43
C ILE A 570 8.87 1.25 -31.50
N VAL A 571 10.11 1.50 -31.10
CA VAL A 571 11.29 1.53 -31.96
C VAL A 571 12.19 0.39 -31.50
N ASP A 572 12.17 -0.71 -32.23
CA ASP A 572 13.00 -1.88 -31.96
C ASP A 572 14.18 -1.93 -32.93
N LEU A 573 15.39 -1.85 -32.38
CA LEU A 573 16.65 -1.91 -33.12
C LEU A 573 17.50 -3.11 -32.68
N ASP A 574 16.87 -4.12 -32.11
CA ASP A 574 17.46 -5.45 -31.94
C ASP A 574 17.66 -6.12 -33.32
N ALA A 575 18.70 -6.94 -33.45
CA ALA A 575 18.98 -7.59 -34.73
C ALA A 575 17.88 -8.60 -35.11
N HIS A 576 17.15 -9.14 -34.13
CA HIS A 576 16.05 -10.07 -34.34
C HIS A 576 14.71 -9.34 -34.44
N GLN A 577 13.78 -9.89 -35.22
CA GLN A 577 12.44 -9.33 -35.35
C GLN A 577 11.67 -9.40 -34.02
N GLY A 578 11.08 -8.28 -33.60
CA GLY A 578 10.22 -8.17 -32.41
C GLY A 578 8.82 -8.75 -32.61
N ASN A 579 8.75 -10.06 -32.85
CA ASN A 579 7.51 -10.75 -33.23
C ASN A 579 6.48 -10.89 -32.09
N GLY A 580 6.90 -10.82 -30.83
CA GLY A 580 6.07 -10.97 -29.64
C GLY A 580 5.08 -9.82 -29.47
N TYR A 581 5.58 -8.60 -29.27
CA TYR A 581 4.72 -7.41 -29.15
C TYR A 581 3.98 -7.12 -30.47
N ALA A 582 4.53 -7.47 -31.63
CA ALA A 582 3.86 -7.25 -32.92
C ALA A 582 2.55 -8.05 -33.00
N ARG A 583 2.55 -9.29 -32.49
CA ARG A 583 1.34 -10.12 -32.39
C ARG A 583 0.34 -9.58 -31.37
N ASP A 584 0.82 -9.05 -30.25
CA ASP A 584 -0.04 -8.56 -29.16
C ASP A 584 -0.65 -7.18 -29.42
N LEU A 585 0.06 -6.31 -30.15
CA LEU A 585 -0.23 -4.88 -30.27
C LEU A 585 -0.36 -4.37 -31.71
N GLY A 586 0.07 -5.11 -32.73
CA GLY A 586 0.12 -4.59 -34.11
C GLY A 586 -1.25 -4.32 -34.75
N ALA A 587 -2.34 -4.80 -34.14
CA ALA A 587 -3.70 -4.43 -34.52
C ALA A 587 -4.25 -3.19 -33.79
N ASP A 588 -3.54 -2.67 -32.78
CA ASP A 588 -3.95 -1.49 -32.02
C ASP A 588 -3.59 -0.21 -32.78
N SER A 589 -4.60 0.57 -33.16
CA SER A 589 -4.41 1.84 -33.88
C SER A 589 -3.65 2.92 -33.09
N ASN A 590 -3.51 2.75 -31.77
CA ASN A 590 -2.74 3.66 -30.92
C ASN A 590 -1.25 3.27 -30.82
N VAL A 591 -0.87 2.12 -31.38
CA VAL A 591 0.51 1.65 -31.37
C VAL A 591 1.10 1.72 -32.78
N TYR A 592 2.28 2.32 -32.91
CA TYR A 592 3.05 2.30 -34.14
C TYR A 592 4.36 1.56 -33.92
N ILE A 593 4.66 0.58 -34.76
CA ILE A 593 5.84 -0.26 -34.62
C ILE A 593 6.81 0.05 -35.75
N LEU A 594 7.98 0.60 -35.40
CA LEU A 594 9.17 0.59 -36.23
C LEU A 594 10.08 -0.55 -35.74
N ASP A 595 10.30 -1.54 -36.58
CA ASP A 595 11.15 -2.69 -36.28
C ASP A 595 12.23 -2.82 -37.36
N VAL A 596 13.50 -2.78 -36.94
CA VAL A 596 14.68 -2.80 -37.81
C VAL A 596 15.53 -4.01 -37.48
N TYR A 597 15.39 -5.07 -38.27
CA TYR A 597 16.00 -6.37 -37.98
C TYR A 597 16.71 -6.97 -39.19
N ASN A 598 17.59 -7.94 -38.94
CA ASN A 598 18.20 -8.75 -39.99
C ASN A 598 17.22 -9.85 -40.44
N ALA A 599 16.77 -9.80 -41.69
CA ALA A 599 15.77 -10.75 -42.19
C ALA A 599 16.29 -12.19 -42.38
N GLU A 600 17.62 -12.39 -42.29
CA GLU A 600 18.27 -13.68 -42.51
C GLU A 600 18.42 -14.52 -41.21
N ILE A 601 18.02 -13.98 -40.06
CA ILE A 601 18.15 -14.64 -38.75
C ILE A 601 16.78 -14.89 -38.10
N TYR A 602 16.78 -15.54 -36.94
CA TYR A 602 15.56 -15.85 -36.17
C TYR A 602 14.69 -14.59 -35.98
N PRO A 603 13.35 -14.66 -36.03
CA PRO A 603 12.48 -15.85 -36.05
C PRO A 603 11.89 -16.24 -37.41
N GLY A 604 11.97 -15.39 -38.44
CA GLY A 604 11.30 -15.62 -39.73
C GLY A 604 9.76 -15.62 -39.66
N ASP A 605 9.18 -14.87 -38.72
CA ASP A 605 7.75 -14.86 -38.43
C ASP A 605 6.98 -13.90 -39.36
N GLN A 606 6.55 -14.42 -40.51
CA GLN A 606 5.88 -13.62 -41.55
C GLN A 606 4.50 -13.07 -41.13
N GLU A 607 3.81 -13.73 -40.20
CA GLU A 607 2.53 -13.24 -39.68
C GLU A 607 2.75 -12.01 -38.79
N ALA A 608 3.73 -12.09 -37.89
CA ALA A 608 4.12 -10.94 -37.08
C ALA A 608 4.65 -9.79 -37.95
N ALA A 609 5.45 -10.11 -38.97
CA ALA A 609 5.98 -9.13 -39.93
C ALA A 609 4.90 -8.32 -40.64
N ALA A 610 3.70 -8.88 -40.83
CA ALA A 610 2.57 -8.19 -41.44
C ALA A 610 1.84 -7.24 -40.50
N LEU A 611 2.06 -7.36 -39.19
CA LEU A 611 1.48 -6.52 -38.14
C LEU A 611 2.41 -5.35 -37.75
N ILE A 612 3.64 -5.33 -38.25
CA ILE A 612 4.60 -4.24 -38.04
C ILE A 612 4.25 -3.06 -38.95
N SER A 613 4.07 -1.87 -38.35
CA SER A 613 3.68 -0.66 -39.09
C SER A 613 4.74 -0.23 -40.10
N ARG A 614 6.00 -0.25 -39.70
CA ARG A 614 7.16 0.02 -40.55
C ARG A 614 8.26 -1.00 -40.27
N ARG A 615 8.36 -1.97 -41.17
CA ARG A 615 9.42 -2.99 -41.15
C ARG A 615 10.58 -2.53 -42.03
N LEU A 616 11.79 -2.54 -41.47
CA LEU A 616 13.03 -2.34 -42.21
C LEU A 616 13.87 -3.61 -42.11
N GLU A 617 13.93 -4.34 -43.20
CA GLU A 617 14.69 -5.59 -43.30
C GLU A 617 16.12 -5.28 -43.78
N LEU A 618 17.09 -5.57 -42.93
CA LEU A 618 18.51 -5.40 -43.22
C LEU A 618 19.16 -6.74 -43.58
N ALA A 619 20.27 -6.68 -44.30
CA ALA A 619 21.06 -7.84 -44.67
C ALA A 619 22.20 -8.10 -43.67
N SER A 620 22.64 -9.35 -43.57
CA SER A 620 23.83 -9.70 -42.79
C SER A 620 25.06 -8.93 -43.30
N GLY A 621 25.91 -8.49 -42.36
CA GLY A 621 27.14 -7.79 -42.67
C GLY A 621 27.01 -6.30 -42.98
N ILE A 622 25.82 -5.69 -42.78
CA ILE A 622 25.67 -4.24 -42.87
C ILE A 622 26.59 -3.52 -41.87
N GLU A 623 27.22 -2.44 -42.32
CA GLU A 623 28.22 -1.66 -41.59
C GLU A 623 27.67 -0.27 -41.21
N ASP A 624 28.32 0.40 -40.25
CA ASP A 624 27.90 1.64 -39.61
C ASP A 624 27.18 2.65 -40.52
N ALA A 625 27.84 3.12 -41.58
CA ALA A 625 27.32 4.22 -42.39
C ALA A 625 26.01 3.86 -43.11
N ALA A 626 25.89 2.62 -43.60
CA ALA A 626 24.68 2.16 -44.26
C ALA A 626 23.55 1.93 -43.25
N TYR A 627 23.87 1.28 -42.13
CA TYR A 627 22.91 1.03 -41.05
C TYR A 627 22.32 2.33 -40.50
N LEU A 628 23.17 3.30 -40.13
CA LEU A 628 22.73 4.58 -39.58
C LEU A 628 21.88 5.38 -40.57
N ALA A 629 22.22 5.33 -41.88
CA ALA A 629 21.44 6.01 -42.91
C ALA A 629 20.03 5.40 -43.05
N GLU A 630 19.93 4.07 -43.09
CA GLU A 630 18.64 3.36 -43.18
C GLU A 630 17.78 3.56 -41.93
N VAL A 631 18.38 3.42 -40.73
CA VAL A 631 17.70 3.66 -39.45
C VAL A 631 17.19 5.10 -39.35
N SER A 632 18.02 6.09 -39.69
CA SER A 632 17.65 7.50 -39.66
C SER A 632 16.50 7.82 -40.62
N ALA A 633 16.56 7.27 -41.85
CA ALA A 633 15.49 7.44 -42.83
C ALA A 633 14.18 6.77 -42.38
N ALA A 634 14.26 5.56 -41.80
CA ALA A 634 13.11 4.83 -41.30
C ALA A 634 12.46 5.52 -40.09
N LEU A 635 13.26 6.05 -39.16
CA LEU A 635 12.77 6.80 -38.00
C LEU A 635 12.08 8.10 -38.42
N ALA A 636 12.68 8.85 -39.35
CA ALA A 636 12.06 10.06 -39.88
C ALA A 636 10.71 9.77 -40.56
N ALA A 637 10.64 8.67 -41.31
CA ALA A 637 9.40 8.23 -41.94
C ALA A 637 8.36 7.73 -40.92
N ALA A 638 8.77 7.00 -39.87
CA ALA A 638 7.89 6.59 -38.77
C ALA A 638 7.27 7.79 -38.04
N LEU A 639 8.06 8.82 -37.74
CA LEU A 639 7.58 10.05 -37.12
C LEU A 639 6.67 10.87 -38.04
N SER A 640 6.84 10.76 -39.36
CA SER A 640 5.94 11.36 -40.34
C SER A 640 4.59 10.62 -40.40
N ASP A 641 4.61 9.29 -40.39
CA ASP A 641 3.39 8.46 -40.46
C ASP A 641 2.60 8.51 -39.14
N PHE A 642 3.30 8.61 -38.01
CA PHE A 642 2.74 8.63 -36.67
C PHE A 642 3.23 9.84 -35.87
N PRO A 643 2.74 11.05 -36.22
CA PRO A 643 3.25 12.29 -35.63
C PRO A 643 2.83 12.43 -34.17
N SER A 644 3.71 12.96 -33.31
CA SER A 644 3.43 13.21 -31.87
C SER A 644 3.04 11.95 -31.06
N PRO A 645 3.92 10.92 -30.99
CA PRO A 645 3.76 9.86 -29.99
C PRO A 645 3.84 10.45 -28.57
N GLU A 646 3.02 9.96 -27.66
CA GLU A 646 3.03 10.32 -26.24
C GLU A 646 4.07 9.54 -25.44
N LEU A 647 4.45 8.36 -25.92
CA LEU A 647 5.51 7.52 -25.37
C LEU A 647 6.26 6.85 -26.51
N VAL A 648 7.59 6.83 -26.44
CA VAL A 648 8.45 6.04 -27.31
C VAL A 648 9.10 4.96 -26.47
N LEU A 649 8.81 3.69 -26.78
CA LEU A 649 9.51 2.54 -26.22
C LEU A 649 10.65 2.17 -27.16
N TYR A 650 11.88 2.50 -26.74
CA TYR A 650 13.08 2.26 -27.52
C TYR A 650 13.80 0.99 -27.03
N ASN A 651 13.79 -0.07 -27.83
CA ASN A 651 14.52 -1.30 -27.54
C ASN A 651 15.90 -1.24 -28.21
N ALA A 652 16.92 -0.87 -27.42
CA ALA A 652 18.28 -0.64 -27.86
C ALA A 652 19.10 -1.94 -27.90
N GLY A 653 18.76 -2.88 -28.78
CA GLY A 653 19.47 -4.16 -28.91
C GLY A 653 20.95 -3.97 -29.25
N THR A 654 21.83 -4.73 -28.62
CA THR A 654 23.29 -4.64 -28.81
C THR A 654 23.86 -5.77 -29.68
N ASP A 655 23.03 -6.72 -30.06
CA ASP A 655 23.37 -7.87 -30.89
C ASP A 655 23.59 -7.51 -32.38
N VAL A 656 23.33 -6.25 -32.76
CA VAL A 656 23.79 -5.65 -34.03
C VAL A 656 25.31 -5.41 -34.07
N MET A 657 26.00 -5.51 -32.93
CA MET A 657 27.44 -5.23 -32.83
C MET A 657 28.29 -6.22 -33.64
N ASP A 658 29.37 -5.73 -34.26
CA ASP A 658 30.34 -6.58 -34.94
C ASP A 658 30.92 -7.65 -34.00
N GLY A 659 30.87 -8.90 -34.45
CA GLY A 659 31.30 -10.06 -33.68
C GLY A 659 30.21 -10.72 -32.82
N ASP A 660 28.99 -10.20 -32.79
CA ASP A 660 27.87 -10.90 -32.14
C ASP A 660 27.56 -12.24 -32.86
N PRO A 661 27.41 -13.37 -32.12
CA PRO A 661 27.21 -14.68 -32.73
C PRO A 661 25.81 -14.91 -33.33
N LEU A 662 24.82 -14.08 -32.99
CA LEU A 662 23.42 -14.25 -33.36
C LEU A 662 22.96 -13.19 -34.37
N GLY A 663 23.29 -11.90 -34.17
CA GLY A 663 22.74 -10.80 -34.98
C GLY A 663 23.32 -10.67 -36.40
N ARG A 664 24.54 -11.14 -36.64
CA ARG A 664 25.23 -11.15 -37.95
C ARG A 664 25.34 -9.80 -38.67
N MET A 665 25.22 -8.68 -37.95
CA MET A 665 25.55 -7.34 -38.46
C MET A 665 27.01 -6.98 -38.13
N ARG A 666 27.49 -5.83 -38.61
CA ARG A 666 28.86 -5.35 -38.40
C ARG A 666 28.91 -3.92 -37.89
N ILE A 667 28.07 -3.62 -36.89
CA ILE A 667 28.01 -2.28 -36.32
C ILE A 667 29.12 -2.14 -35.27
N SER A 668 29.99 -1.15 -35.43
CA SER A 668 31.03 -0.87 -34.46
C SER A 668 30.43 -0.32 -33.16
N ALA A 669 31.18 -0.40 -32.05
CA ALA A 669 30.76 0.23 -30.80
C ALA A 669 30.48 1.73 -30.96
N GLN A 670 31.23 2.42 -31.83
CA GLN A 670 30.99 3.84 -32.14
C GLN A 670 29.71 4.03 -32.98
N GLY A 671 29.41 3.11 -33.89
CA GLY A 671 28.16 3.09 -34.64
C GLY A 671 26.94 2.92 -33.73
N ILE A 672 27.03 2.07 -32.71
CA ILE A 672 25.96 1.92 -31.70
C ILE A 672 25.79 3.20 -30.89
N VAL A 673 26.88 3.84 -30.46
CA VAL A 673 26.79 5.15 -29.78
C VAL A 673 26.11 6.18 -30.68
N GLN A 674 26.48 6.27 -31.96
CA GLN A 674 25.86 7.18 -32.92
C GLN A 674 24.40 6.86 -33.25
N ARG A 675 23.97 5.61 -33.07
CA ARG A 675 22.57 5.19 -33.24
C ARG A 675 21.72 5.67 -32.07
N ASP A 676 22.27 5.64 -30.86
CA ASP A 676 21.56 5.96 -29.62
C ASP A 676 21.50 7.49 -29.35
N GLU A 677 22.43 8.27 -29.90
CA GLU A 677 22.47 9.76 -29.89
C GLU A 677 21.49 10.40 -30.89
#